data_AF-A0A702BQ69-F1
#
_entry.id   AF-A0A702BQ69-F1
#
_cell.length_a   1.000
_cell.length_b   1.000
_cell.length_c   1.000
_cell.angle_alpha   90.00
_cell.angle_beta   90.00
_cell.angle_gamma   90.00
#
_symmetry.space_group_name_H-M   'P 1'
#
loop_
_entity.id
_entity.type
_entity.pdbx_description
1 polymer ?
#
loop_
_entity_poly.entity_id
_entity_poly.type
_entity_poly.pdbx_seq_one_letter_code
_entity_poly.pdbx_strand_id
1 'polypeptide(L)'
;MSDIDALKTLTSQMTQEGIRRLLVISGDANWCRERAETMRAALPGDWLWVSPDAPAEPRCTPQALQTLLGREFRHAIFDARQGFDAAAFAALSGTLQAGSWLLLLTPPYEVWENSPDRDSLRWSDCAQPIPTPQFVQHLKRTIGRDPQTLIWRQHEPFDWPSYSPRERWRPATGEPQPAQAAILAHLLEMPPGVATVTAARGRGKSALAGQLISQMTGTAIVTAPAKAATDILATYAGARFCFMAPDALLASDASADWLVVDEAAAIPAPMLLKLVSRFPRTLLTTTVQGYEGTGRGFLLKFCAHFPYLHRFVLSQPIRWARGCPLEHIVSEALIFDDEALAQAPHGTMSISAFHQQAWRENPALPRAVYQLLSGAHYRTSPLDLRRMMDAPGQHFLQASVNSRVAGALWLVEEGGLSAELSQAIWGGFRRPRGNLVAQSLAAHGSDPLAATLVGRRVSRIAVHPARQREGIGQQLIACACLQAAQCDYLSVSFGYTAELWRFWQRCGFVLVRMGNHREASSGCYTAMALLPLSEAGKRLAWQEHRRLRRDADILAQWNGEAMPLAPLTDEALNDEDWRELVGFAFAHRPLLTSLGCLHRLLQYSTLPLPALRGRLEAKASDAELCARLQITGRKALLALQRAQAAQALMVLDAGRTQRLRDAMPDGRQHAG
;
A
#
# COMPACT_ATOMS: atom_id res chain seq x y z
N MET A 1 37.51 -28.72 12.94
CA MET A 1 37.46 -27.28 13.27
C MET A 1 36.32 -27.09 14.25
N SER A 2 36.44 -26.17 15.23
CA SER A 2 35.27 -25.83 16.05
C SER A 2 34.23 -25.11 15.19
N ASP A 3 32.95 -25.15 15.56
CA ASP A 3 31.87 -24.41 14.86
C ASP A 3 32.19 -22.91 14.73
N ILE A 4 32.85 -22.35 15.76
CA ILE A 4 33.25 -20.95 15.80
C ILE A 4 34.36 -20.66 14.77
N ASP A 5 35.33 -21.56 14.61
CA ASP A 5 36.41 -21.37 13.63
C ASP A 5 35.89 -21.46 12.20
N ALA A 6 34.97 -22.40 11.95
CA ALA A 6 34.31 -22.53 10.65
C ALA A 6 33.47 -21.29 10.32
N LEU A 7 32.66 -20.81 11.28
CA LEU A 7 31.91 -19.57 11.16
C LEU A 7 32.80 -18.37 10.85
N LYS A 8 33.91 -18.19 11.58
CA LYS A 8 34.87 -17.09 11.36
C LYS A 8 35.53 -17.17 9.98
N THR A 9 35.93 -18.37 9.57
CA THR A 9 36.54 -18.62 8.25
C THR A 9 35.57 -18.25 7.13
N LEU A 10 34.33 -18.75 7.21
CA LEU A 10 33.29 -18.46 6.22
C LEU A 10 32.92 -16.97 6.18
N THR A 11 32.87 -16.31 7.33
CA THR A 11 32.61 -14.86 7.43
C THR A 11 33.73 -14.04 6.80
N SER A 12 34.99 -14.46 7.00
CA SER A 12 36.15 -13.84 6.36
C SER A 12 36.07 -13.96 4.83
N GLN A 13 35.76 -15.17 4.33
CA GLN A 13 35.52 -15.41 2.90
C GLN A 13 34.41 -14.49 2.35
N MET A 14 33.25 -14.42 3.02
CA MET A 14 32.14 -13.55 2.62
C MET A 14 32.53 -12.07 2.55
N THR A 15 33.38 -11.63 3.47
CA THR A 15 33.88 -10.25 3.50
C THR A 15 34.78 -9.96 2.30
N GLN A 16 35.67 -10.89 1.95
CA GLN A 16 36.55 -10.76 0.78
C GLN A 16 35.79 -10.80 -0.54
N GLU A 17 34.76 -11.63 -0.61
CA GLU A 17 33.90 -11.81 -1.79
C GLU A 17 32.80 -10.75 -1.89
N GLY A 18 32.62 -9.93 -0.86
CA GLY A 18 31.63 -8.86 -0.86
C GLY A 18 30.18 -9.33 -0.77
N ILE A 19 29.93 -10.53 -0.26
CA ILE A 19 28.59 -11.15 -0.25
C ILE A 19 28.02 -11.28 1.16
N ARG A 20 26.74 -11.65 1.24
CA ARG A 20 26.00 -11.86 2.49
C ARG A 20 25.22 -13.17 2.39
N ARG A 21 24.98 -13.81 3.53
CA ARG A 21 24.27 -15.09 3.61
C ARG A 21 23.17 -15.08 4.66
N LEU A 22 22.16 -15.91 4.41
CA LEU A 22 21.09 -16.23 5.34
C LEU A 22 21.47 -17.50 6.11
N LEU A 23 21.31 -17.46 7.43
CA LEU A 23 21.35 -18.65 8.28
C LEU A 23 20.02 -18.75 9.02
N VAL A 24 19.29 -19.83 8.76
CA VAL A 24 18.03 -20.14 9.43
C VAL A 24 18.33 -20.99 10.66
N ILE A 25 17.86 -20.55 11.82
CA ILE A 25 17.96 -21.30 13.07
C ILE A 25 16.54 -21.69 13.47
N SER A 26 16.24 -22.98 13.39
CA SER A 26 14.89 -23.51 13.56
C SER A 26 14.83 -24.50 14.72
N GLY A 27 14.02 -24.18 15.72
CA GLY A 27 13.88 -24.99 16.93
C GLY A 27 13.14 -24.27 18.04
N ASP A 28 13.30 -24.76 19.25
CA ASP A 28 12.77 -24.20 20.48
C ASP A 28 13.31 -22.79 20.72
N ALA A 29 12.50 -21.97 21.38
CA ALA A 29 12.82 -20.57 21.57
C ALA A 29 14.15 -20.35 22.33
N ASN A 30 14.38 -21.11 23.41
CA ASN A 30 15.62 -20.98 24.19
C ASN A 30 16.83 -21.42 23.38
N TRP A 31 16.73 -22.56 22.68
CA TRP A 31 17.81 -23.07 21.84
C TRP A 31 18.18 -22.09 20.71
N CYS A 32 17.19 -21.54 20.00
CA CYS A 32 17.43 -20.53 18.97
C CYS A 32 18.14 -19.29 19.52
N ARG A 33 17.75 -18.85 20.73
CA ARG A 33 18.35 -17.68 21.40
C ARG A 33 19.81 -17.96 21.74
N GLU A 34 20.10 -19.10 22.38
CA GLU A 34 21.46 -19.49 22.75
C GLU A 34 22.39 -19.57 21.54
N ARG A 35 21.91 -20.13 20.41
CA ARG A 35 22.69 -20.17 19.16
C ARG A 35 22.97 -18.77 18.62
N ALA A 36 21.95 -17.91 18.57
CA ALA A 36 22.10 -16.53 18.10
C ALA A 36 23.07 -15.72 18.97
N GLU A 37 23.00 -15.87 20.29
CA GLU A 37 23.91 -15.22 21.25
C GLU A 37 25.34 -15.75 21.12
N THR A 38 25.51 -17.07 20.91
CA THR A 38 26.83 -17.67 20.65
C THR A 38 27.48 -17.09 19.40
N MET A 39 26.72 -16.95 18.31
CA MET A 39 27.22 -16.33 17.07
C MET A 39 27.55 -14.84 17.25
N ARG A 40 26.69 -14.12 17.99
CA ARG A 40 26.91 -12.71 18.33
C ARG A 40 28.18 -12.51 19.15
N ALA A 41 28.48 -13.42 20.08
CA ALA A 41 29.71 -13.38 20.85
C ALA A 41 30.95 -13.76 20.01
N ALA A 42 30.79 -14.67 19.03
CA ALA A 42 31.86 -15.15 18.19
C ALA A 42 32.29 -14.17 17.07
N LEU A 43 31.35 -13.37 16.54
CA LEU A 43 31.57 -12.45 15.42
C LEU A 43 31.32 -10.99 15.83
N PRO A 44 32.30 -10.10 15.65
CA PRO A 44 32.10 -8.68 15.95
C PRO A 44 31.12 -8.03 14.96
N GLY A 45 30.23 -7.18 15.47
CA GLY A 45 29.33 -6.37 14.67
C GLY A 45 28.18 -5.79 15.49
N ASP A 46 27.34 -4.98 14.84
CA ASP A 46 26.23 -4.29 15.53
C ASP A 46 25.15 -5.25 16.00
N TRP A 47 24.86 -6.31 15.24
CA TRP A 47 23.86 -7.33 15.57
C TRP A 47 22.48 -6.74 15.89
N LEU A 48 21.93 -5.93 14.97
CA LEU A 48 20.57 -5.39 15.12
C LEU A 48 19.56 -6.54 15.27
N TRP A 49 18.88 -6.57 16.41
CA TRP A 49 17.88 -7.58 16.71
C TRP A 49 16.47 -7.04 16.43
N VAL A 50 15.83 -7.55 15.39
CA VAL A 50 14.46 -7.19 15.00
C VAL A 50 13.49 -8.18 15.65
N SER A 51 12.96 -7.79 16.81
CA SER A 51 11.96 -8.54 17.58
C SER A 51 11.29 -7.60 18.57
N PRO A 52 9.96 -7.70 18.81
CA PRO A 52 9.31 -6.94 19.87
C PRO A 52 9.89 -7.26 21.27
N ASP A 53 10.34 -8.50 21.48
CA ASP A 53 10.85 -8.99 22.76
C ASP A 53 12.37 -9.28 22.71
N ALA A 54 13.12 -8.54 21.87
CA ALA A 54 14.55 -8.73 21.72
C ALA A 54 15.28 -8.57 23.07
N PRO A 55 16.16 -9.51 23.46
CA PRO A 55 16.78 -9.52 24.79
C PRO A 55 17.91 -8.50 24.96
N ALA A 56 18.47 -7.96 23.87
CA ALA A 56 19.66 -7.13 23.91
C ALA A 56 19.65 -6.04 22.82
N GLU A 57 20.24 -4.89 23.15
CA GLU A 57 20.49 -3.80 22.21
C GLU A 57 21.65 -4.14 21.23
N PRO A 58 21.71 -3.51 20.05
CA PRO A 58 20.68 -2.66 19.46
C PRO A 58 19.47 -3.49 19.00
N ARG A 59 18.26 -3.06 19.38
CA ARG A 59 17.01 -3.75 18.96
C ARG A 59 15.97 -2.79 18.41
N CYS A 60 15.04 -3.32 17.63
CA CYS A 60 13.85 -2.60 17.21
C CYS A 60 12.69 -3.55 16.94
N THR A 61 11.47 -3.02 16.95
CA THR A 61 10.32 -3.76 16.44
C THR A 61 10.35 -3.81 14.92
N PRO A 62 9.74 -4.83 14.28
CA PRO A 62 9.61 -4.87 12.82
C PRO A 62 9.04 -3.57 12.21
N GLN A 63 8.08 -2.93 12.89
CA GLN A 63 7.46 -1.68 12.44
C GLN A 63 8.42 -0.48 12.56
N ALA A 64 9.24 -0.44 13.61
CA ALA A 64 10.22 0.62 13.83
C ALA A 64 11.39 0.54 12.84
N LEU A 65 11.62 -0.59 12.17
CA LEU A 65 12.74 -0.75 11.24
C LEU A 65 12.74 0.28 10.10
N GLN A 66 11.56 0.81 9.72
CA GLN A 66 11.46 1.87 8.71
C GLN A 66 12.20 3.16 9.11
N THR A 67 12.36 3.44 10.42
CA THR A 67 13.09 4.61 10.91
C THR A 67 14.61 4.43 10.88
N LEU A 68 15.08 3.19 10.73
CA LEU A 68 16.49 2.82 10.65
C LEU A 68 16.96 2.68 9.19
N LEU A 69 16.08 2.92 8.22
CA LEU A 69 16.44 2.96 6.81
C LEU A 69 17.41 4.11 6.54
N GLY A 70 18.43 3.84 5.73
CA GLY A 70 19.55 4.78 5.50
C GLY A 70 20.81 4.41 6.30
N ARG A 71 20.67 3.67 7.41
CA ARG A 71 21.78 3.12 8.18
C ARG A 71 22.21 1.75 7.65
N GLU A 72 23.44 1.37 7.99
CA GLU A 72 24.02 0.07 7.65
C GLU A 72 24.46 -0.68 8.91
N PHE A 73 24.35 -2.01 8.89
CA PHE A 73 24.69 -2.87 10.02
C PHE A 73 25.57 -4.05 9.57
N ARG A 74 26.52 -4.45 10.42
CA ARG A 74 27.46 -5.54 10.12
C ARG A 74 26.87 -6.94 10.24
N HIS A 75 25.86 -7.17 11.08
CA HIS A 75 25.10 -8.41 11.19
C HIS A 75 23.70 -8.09 11.75
N ALA A 76 22.72 -8.98 11.56
CA ALA A 76 21.39 -8.80 12.14
C ALA A 76 20.68 -10.12 12.44
N ILE A 77 19.69 -10.04 13.34
CA ILE A 77 18.81 -11.13 13.72
C ILE A 77 17.37 -10.72 13.45
N PHE A 78 16.64 -11.55 12.71
CA PHE A 78 15.21 -11.42 12.48
C PHE A 78 14.49 -12.55 13.22
N ASP A 79 13.64 -12.18 14.18
CA ASP A 79 12.92 -13.15 15.00
C ASP A 79 11.52 -13.41 14.44
N ALA A 80 11.38 -14.53 13.72
CA ALA A 80 10.13 -14.98 13.12
C ALA A 80 9.41 -16.08 13.93
N ARG A 81 9.84 -16.34 15.17
CA ARG A 81 9.28 -17.44 15.99
C ARG A 81 7.81 -17.25 16.35
N GLN A 82 7.33 -16.01 16.42
CA GLN A 82 5.92 -15.73 16.72
C GLN A 82 5.18 -15.04 15.57
N GLY A 83 5.90 -14.53 14.57
CA GLY A 83 5.29 -13.93 13.40
C GLY A 83 6.33 -13.37 12.44
N PHE A 84 6.01 -13.36 11.15
CA PHE A 84 6.95 -12.98 10.11
C PHE A 84 6.50 -11.67 9.44
N ASP A 85 7.09 -10.53 9.76
CA ASP A 85 6.85 -9.30 8.98
C ASP A 85 7.70 -9.33 7.69
N ALA A 86 7.05 -9.64 6.56
CA ALA A 86 7.72 -9.76 5.27
C ALA A 86 8.36 -8.46 4.77
N ALA A 87 7.76 -7.31 5.08
CA ALA A 87 8.31 -6.02 4.70
C ALA A 87 9.54 -5.68 5.56
N ALA A 88 9.49 -5.97 6.86
CA ALA A 88 10.62 -5.76 7.74
C ALA A 88 11.80 -6.69 7.42
N PHE A 89 11.53 -7.96 7.10
CA PHE A 89 12.57 -8.91 6.69
C PHE A 89 13.33 -8.41 5.45
N ALA A 90 12.60 -7.97 4.42
CA ALA A 90 13.19 -7.38 3.23
C ALA A 90 13.98 -6.10 3.55
N ALA A 91 13.40 -5.21 4.36
CA ALA A 91 14.03 -3.96 4.75
C ALA A 91 15.35 -4.19 5.49
N LEU A 92 15.39 -5.16 6.40
CA LEU A 92 16.56 -5.54 7.18
C LEU A 92 17.65 -6.11 6.28
N SER A 93 17.28 -6.98 5.33
CA SER A 93 18.25 -7.50 4.38
C SER A 93 18.94 -6.39 3.58
N GLY A 94 18.25 -5.28 3.30
CA GLY A 94 18.79 -4.13 2.57
C GLY A 94 19.72 -3.22 3.38
N THR A 95 19.75 -3.35 4.71
CA THR A 95 20.64 -2.56 5.58
C THR A 95 21.96 -3.28 5.89
N LEU A 96 22.08 -4.56 5.52
CA LEU A 96 23.28 -5.34 5.82
C LEU A 96 24.44 -5.06 4.86
N GLN A 97 25.63 -4.88 5.44
CA GLN A 97 26.90 -4.66 4.74
C GLN A 97 27.42 -5.93 4.06
N ALA A 98 28.40 -5.79 3.17
CA ALA A 98 29.15 -6.94 2.66
C ALA A 98 29.88 -7.70 3.80
N GLY A 99 29.86 -9.03 3.77
CA GLY A 99 30.38 -9.90 4.83
C GLY A 99 29.38 -10.20 5.95
N SER A 100 28.16 -9.67 5.88
CA SER A 100 27.14 -9.84 6.91
C SER A 100 26.42 -11.18 6.87
N TRP A 101 25.93 -11.55 8.06
CA TRP A 101 24.97 -12.62 8.28
C TRP A 101 23.62 -12.01 8.62
N LEU A 102 22.57 -12.57 8.03
CA LEU A 102 21.20 -12.44 8.52
C LEU A 102 20.81 -13.74 9.20
N LEU A 103 20.56 -13.70 10.51
CA LEU A 103 20.00 -14.84 11.22
C LEU A 103 18.48 -14.76 11.18
N LEU A 104 17.82 -15.81 10.72
CA LEU A 104 16.37 -15.95 10.75
C LEU A 104 16.01 -16.99 11.82
N LEU A 105 15.43 -16.56 12.93
CA LEU A 105 14.96 -17.46 13.98
C LEU A 105 13.53 -17.88 13.67
N THR A 106 13.27 -19.18 13.58
CA THR A 106 11.94 -19.71 13.27
C THR A 106 11.48 -20.71 14.34
N PRO A 107 10.18 -21.03 14.43
CA PRO A 107 9.71 -22.16 15.22
C PRO A 107 10.38 -23.47 14.79
N PRO A 108 10.17 -24.58 15.55
CA PRO A 108 10.58 -25.90 15.11
C PRO A 108 10.00 -26.19 13.71
N TYR A 109 10.86 -26.70 12.83
CA TYR A 109 10.61 -26.76 11.40
C TYR A 109 9.30 -27.49 11.07
N GLU A 110 8.96 -28.54 11.84
CA GLU A 110 7.80 -29.40 11.55
C GLU A 110 6.45 -28.78 11.90
N VAL A 111 6.44 -27.90 12.90
CA VAL A 111 5.21 -27.24 13.35
C VAL A 111 5.03 -25.85 12.76
N TRP A 112 6.04 -25.31 12.07
CA TRP A 112 6.04 -23.93 11.60
C TRP A 112 4.83 -23.60 10.70
N GLU A 113 4.43 -24.51 9.82
CA GLU A 113 3.31 -24.30 8.90
C GLU A 113 1.97 -24.09 9.63
N ASN A 114 1.79 -24.78 10.76
CA ASN A 114 0.56 -24.75 11.55
C ASN A 114 0.62 -23.73 12.70
N SER A 115 1.79 -23.11 12.91
CA SER A 115 1.99 -22.14 13.97
C SER A 115 1.31 -20.81 13.60
N PRO A 116 0.48 -20.23 14.47
CA PRO A 116 -0.14 -18.93 14.21
C PRO A 116 0.90 -17.82 14.04
N ASP A 117 0.73 -17.00 13.00
CA ASP A 117 1.61 -15.86 12.73
C ASP A 117 1.00 -14.58 13.33
N ARG A 118 1.63 -13.99 14.36
CA ARG A 118 1.17 -12.74 14.98
C ARG A 118 1.16 -11.53 14.04
N ASP A 119 2.02 -11.49 13.02
CA ASP A 119 2.00 -10.43 12.01
C ASP A 119 0.74 -10.50 11.15
N SER A 120 0.09 -11.66 11.04
CA SER A 120 -1.15 -11.84 10.25
C SER A 120 -2.27 -10.89 10.64
N LEU A 121 -2.35 -10.48 11.91
CA LEU A 121 -3.35 -9.51 12.41
C LEU A 121 -3.36 -8.16 11.68
N ARG A 122 -2.28 -7.81 10.97
CA ARG A 122 -2.18 -6.57 10.17
C ARG A 122 -2.83 -6.68 8.81
N TRP A 123 -3.00 -7.89 8.29
CA TRP A 123 -3.33 -8.08 6.88
C TRP A 123 -4.37 -9.16 6.59
N SER A 124 -4.66 -10.07 7.52
CA SER A 124 -5.65 -11.14 7.35
C SER A 124 -7.09 -10.69 7.57
N ASP A 125 -7.29 -9.52 8.18
CA ASP A 125 -8.59 -9.03 8.66
C ASP A 125 -9.27 -9.95 9.68
N CYS A 126 -8.53 -10.87 10.30
CA CYS A 126 -9.00 -11.70 11.41
C CYS A 126 -8.74 -11.05 12.77
N ALA A 127 -9.58 -11.38 13.76
CA ALA A 127 -9.42 -10.92 15.14
C ALA A 127 -8.26 -11.63 15.88
N GLN A 128 -7.92 -12.84 15.46
CA GLN A 128 -6.85 -13.67 16.04
C GLN A 128 -5.79 -13.99 14.99
N PRO A 129 -4.53 -14.21 15.40
CA PRO A 129 -3.48 -14.69 14.51
C PRO A 129 -3.90 -15.98 13.79
N ILE A 130 -3.61 -16.08 12.50
CA ILE A 130 -3.87 -17.28 11.69
C ILE A 130 -2.56 -18.00 11.37
N PRO A 131 -2.58 -19.33 11.21
CA PRO A 131 -1.49 -20.05 10.55
C PRO A 131 -1.32 -19.54 9.11
N THR A 132 -0.08 -19.58 8.59
CA THR A 132 0.23 -19.13 7.23
C THR A 132 0.96 -20.20 6.42
N PRO A 133 0.33 -21.38 6.25
CA PRO A 133 1.04 -22.54 5.77
C PRO A 133 1.45 -22.43 4.29
N GLN A 134 0.76 -21.65 3.46
CA GLN A 134 1.16 -21.45 2.06
C GLN A 134 2.45 -20.62 1.99
N PHE A 135 2.53 -19.54 2.75
CA PHE A 135 3.74 -18.73 2.85
C PHE A 135 4.91 -19.51 3.47
N VAL A 136 4.68 -20.24 4.56
CA VAL A 136 5.74 -21.05 5.20
C VAL A 136 6.25 -22.15 4.26
N GLN A 137 5.36 -22.87 3.56
CA GLN A 137 5.80 -23.86 2.58
C GLN A 137 6.54 -23.25 1.39
N HIS A 138 6.17 -22.04 0.98
CA HIS A 138 6.94 -21.29 -0.01
C HIS A 138 8.35 -20.98 0.52
N LEU A 139 8.48 -20.42 1.74
CA LEU A 139 9.78 -20.16 2.36
C LEU A 139 10.63 -21.43 2.47
N LYS A 140 10.07 -22.54 2.99
CA LYS A 140 10.75 -23.83 3.10
C LYS A 140 11.28 -24.32 1.75
N ARG A 141 10.46 -24.27 0.70
CA ARG A 141 10.87 -24.67 -0.67
C ARG A 141 11.96 -23.77 -1.22
N THR A 142 11.84 -22.45 -1.03
CA THR A 142 12.79 -21.47 -1.53
C THR A 142 14.14 -21.58 -0.82
N ILE A 143 14.13 -21.66 0.51
CA ILE A 143 15.33 -21.82 1.35
C ILE A 143 15.97 -23.20 1.14
N GLY A 144 15.18 -24.28 1.11
CA GLY A 144 15.69 -25.64 0.94
C GLY A 144 16.27 -25.95 -0.45
N ARG A 145 15.93 -25.15 -1.48
CA ARG A 145 16.49 -25.27 -2.83
C ARG A 145 17.74 -24.40 -3.03
N ASP A 146 17.97 -23.42 -2.17
CA ASP A 146 19.11 -22.51 -2.32
C ASP A 146 20.35 -23.09 -1.63
N PRO A 147 21.39 -23.52 -2.38
CA PRO A 147 22.60 -24.08 -1.79
C PRO A 147 23.42 -23.05 -1.00
N GLN A 148 23.12 -21.75 -1.13
CA GLN A 148 23.84 -20.70 -0.41
C GLN A 148 23.20 -20.31 0.93
N THR A 149 22.00 -20.82 1.22
CA THR A 149 21.32 -20.60 2.50
C THR A 149 21.64 -21.75 3.45
N LEU A 150 22.02 -21.43 4.68
CA LEU A 150 22.32 -22.42 5.71
C LEU A 150 21.08 -22.64 6.58
N ILE A 151 20.82 -23.90 6.95
CA ILE A 151 19.69 -24.29 7.80
C ILE A 151 20.23 -25.09 8.98
N TRP A 152 20.10 -24.53 10.17
CA TRP A 152 20.48 -25.17 11.43
C TRP A 152 19.22 -25.53 12.22
N ARG A 153 18.86 -26.81 12.17
CA ARG A 153 17.69 -27.37 12.87
C ARG A 153 18.12 -27.99 14.19
N GLN A 154 17.34 -27.76 15.24
CA GLN A 154 17.55 -28.40 16.53
C GLN A 154 17.44 -29.92 16.37
N HIS A 155 18.33 -30.66 17.04
CA HIS A 155 18.43 -32.12 16.99
C HIS A 155 18.89 -32.73 15.65
N GLU A 156 19.24 -31.90 14.65
CA GLU A 156 19.89 -32.37 13.43
C GLU A 156 21.38 -32.03 13.44
N PRO A 157 22.24 -32.89 12.87
CA PRO A 157 23.63 -32.54 12.66
C PRO A 157 23.73 -31.32 11.75
N PHE A 158 24.67 -30.43 12.05
CA PHE A 158 24.92 -29.23 11.27
C PHE A 158 26.40 -29.15 10.93
N ASP A 159 26.67 -29.11 9.63
CA ASP A 159 28.02 -28.95 9.10
C ASP A 159 28.13 -27.61 8.39
N TRP A 160 29.24 -26.90 8.65
CA TRP A 160 29.55 -25.68 7.93
C TRP A 160 29.98 -26.00 6.50
N PRO A 161 29.25 -25.53 5.48
CA PRO A 161 29.58 -25.84 4.09
C PRO A 161 30.83 -25.07 3.63
N SER A 162 31.58 -25.71 2.75
CA SER A 162 32.66 -25.06 1.98
C SER A 162 32.10 -24.57 0.65
N TYR A 163 32.33 -23.30 0.33
CA TYR A 163 31.90 -22.72 -0.94
C TYR A 163 33.08 -22.45 -1.85
N SER A 164 32.89 -22.66 -3.15
CA SER A 164 33.86 -22.23 -4.16
C SER A 164 34.14 -20.73 -4.02
N PRO A 165 35.43 -20.32 -4.01
CA PRO A 165 35.79 -18.93 -3.84
C PRO A 165 35.26 -18.09 -5.00
N ARG A 166 34.75 -16.91 -4.68
CA ARG A 166 34.33 -15.91 -5.67
C ARG A 166 35.46 -14.89 -5.89
N GLU A 167 35.29 -14.07 -6.93
CA GLU A 167 36.19 -12.95 -7.16
C GLU A 167 36.22 -12.00 -5.96
N ARG A 168 37.41 -11.47 -5.67
CA ARG A 168 37.58 -10.51 -4.58
C ARG A 168 36.84 -9.22 -4.91
N TRP A 169 35.86 -8.88 -4.08
CA TRP A 169 35.09 -7.66 -4.21
C TRP A 169 35.82 -6.48 -3.57
N ARG A 170 35.59 -5.29 -4.12
CA ARG A 170 36.11 -4.03 -3.59
C ARG A 170 34.94 -3.08 -3.32
N PRO A 171 34.88 -2.48 -2.12
CA PRO A 171 33.90 -1.44 -1.83
C PRO A 171 34.01 -0.25 -2.80
N ALA A 172 32.90 0.45 -2.99
CA ALA A 172 32.91 1.70 -3.75
C ALA A 172 33.84 2.73 -3.07
N THR A 173 34.67 3.40 -3.85
CA THR A 173 35.68 4.36 -3.37
C THR A 173 35.11 5.77 -3.11
N GLY A 174 33.82 5.97 -3.41
CA GLY A 174 33.18 7.30 -3.46
C GLY A 174 33.12 7.89 -4.87
N GLU A 175 33.94 7.40 -5.79
CA GLU A 175 33.85 7.73 -7.21
C GLU A 175 32.66 7.02 -7.88
N PRO A 176 32.04 7.62 -8.91
CA PRO A 176 30.96 6.98 -9.65
C PRO A 176 31.47 5.71 -10.33
N GLN A 177 30.72 4.61 -10.20
CA GLN A 177 30.94 3.42 -11.01
C GLN A 177 30.74 3.73 -12.49
N PRO A 178 31.30 2.95 -13.45
CA PRO A 178 31.21 3.27 -14.87
C PRO A 178 29.78 3.56 -15.38
N ALA A 179 28.79 2.78 -14.92
CA ALA A 179 27.38 3.02 -15.27
C ALA A 179 26.82 4.32 -14.66
N GLN A 180 27.24 4.68 -13.44
CA GLN A 180 26.86 5.96 -12.82
C GLN A 180 27.54 7.13 -13.54
N ALA A 181 28.82 7.00 -13.90
CA ALA A 181 29.58 8.01 -14.62
C ALA A 181 28.97 8.32 -16.00
N ALA A 182 28.55 7.28 -16.74
CA ALA A 182 27.88 7.44 -18.03
C ALA A 182 26.53 8.20 -17.90
N ILE A 183 25.72 7.86 -16.89
CA ILE A 183 24.46 8.58 -16.63
C ILE A 183 24.75 10.01 -16.19
N LEU A 184 25.74 10.23 -15.33
CA LEU A 184 26.11 11.54 -14.82
C LEU A 184 26.56 12.48 -15.94
N ALA A 185 27.40 12.00 -16.87
CA ALA A 185 27.80 12.75 -18.05
C ALA A 185 26.58 13.21 -18.87
N HIS A 186 25.62 12.30 -19.12
CA HIS A 186 24.39 12.64 -19.83
C HIS A 186 23.54 13.66 -19.08
N LEU A 187 23.42 13.54 -17.75
CA LEU A 187 22.64 14.46 -16.93
C LEU A 187 23.26 15.86 -16.90
N LEU A 188 24.59 15.97 -16.83
CA LEU A 188 25.29 17.26 -16.81
C LEU A 188 25.09 18.06 -18.12
N GLU A 189 24.94 17.38 -19.24
CA GLU A 189 24.73 18.00 -20.56
C GLU A 189 23.24 18.12 -20.96
N MET A 190 22.33 17.66 -20.08
CA MET A 190 20.92 17.53 -20.43
C MET A 190 20.25 18.90 -20.68
N PRO A 191 19.49 19.07 -21.79
CA PRO A 191 18.62 20.25 -21.97
C PRO A 191 17.46 20.25 -20.95
N PRO A 192 16.68 21.34 -20.86
CA PRO A 192 15.45 21.34 -20.07
C PRO A 192 14.57 20.13 -20.38
N GLY A 193 14.16 19.42 -19.34
CA GLY A 193 13.49 18.13 -19.48
C GLY A 193 13.48 17.31 -18.19
N VAL A 194 12.91 16.11 -18.30
CA VAL A 194 12.77 15.18 -17.17
C VAL A 194 13.64 13.96 -17.44
N ALA A 195 14.44 13.61 -16.44
CA ALA A 195 15.17 12.34 -16.38
C ALA A 195 14.62 11.47 -15.25
N THR A 196 14.60 10.16 -15.46
CA THR A 196 14.34 9.20 -14.40
C THR A 196 15.43 8.16 -14.30
N VAL A 197 15.86 7.87 -13.08
CA VAL A 197 16.83 6.82 -12.76
C VAL A 197 16.11 5.79 -11.88
N THR A 198 15.97 4.59 -12.41
CA THR A 198 15.33 3.48 -11.70
C THR A 198 16.35 2.42 -11.33
N ALA A 199 16.23 1.85 -10.14
CA ALA A 199 17.12 0.81 -9.67
C ALA A 199 16.56 0.09 -8.46
N ALA A 200 16.96 -1.14 -8.23
CA ALA A 200 16.80 -1.78 -6.93
C ALA A 200 17.56 -1.04 -5.82
N ARG A 201 17.29 -1.38 -4.56
CA ARG A 201 17.90 -0.74 -3.39
C ARG A 201 19.41 -0.99 -3.34
N GLY A 202 20.24 -0.01 -2.97
CA GLY A 202 21.70 -0.24 -2.87
C GLY A 202 22.46 -0.26 -4.21
N ARG A 203 21.87 0.29 -5.27
CA ARG A 203 22.49 0.48 -6.61
C ARG A 203 23.07 1.88 -6.83
N GLY A 204 23.03 2.74 -5.80
CA GLY A 204 23.68 4.06 -5.84
C GLY A 204 22.85 5.19 -6.48
N LYS A 205 21.52 5.10 -6.46
CA LYS A 205 20.63 6.18 -6.96
C LYS A 205 20.87 7.52 -6.24
N SER A 206 20.76 7.52 -4.90
CA SER A 206 20.96 8.73 -4.09
C SER A 206 22.41 9.25 -4.20
N ALA A 207 23.39 8.36 -4.36
CA ALA A 207 24.79 8.74 -4.59
C ALA A 207 24.96 9.45 -5.96
N LEU A 208 24.40 8.88 -7.04
CA LEU A 208 24.38 9.51 -8.37
C LEU A 208 23.70 10.89 -8.32
N ALA A 209 22.55 11.00 -7.65
CA ALA A 209 21.83 12.25 -7.52
C ALA A 209 22.63 13.31 -6.74
N GLY A 210 23.35 12.91 -5.68
CA GLY A 210 24.26 13.80 -4.96
C GLY A 210 25.47 14.22 -5.81
N GLN A 211 26.05 13.29 -6.57
CA GLN A 211 27.15 13.57 -7.50
C GLN A 211 26.75 14.54 -8.62
N LEU A 212 25.51 14.46 -9.12
CA LEU A 212 24.97 15.47 -10.04
C LEU A 212 25.00 16.85 -9.41
N ILE A 213 24.50 16.99 -8.18
CA ILE A 213 24.43 18.29 -7.48
C ILE A 213 25.83 18.85 -7.21
N SER A 214 26.80 18.01 -6.86
CA SER A 214 28.17 18.48 -6.60
C SER A 214 28.89 18.93 -7.87
N GLN A 215 28.67 18.26 -9.00
CA GLN A 215 29.39 18.52 -10.26
C GLN A 215 28.69 19.50 -11.21
N MET A 216 27.37 19.67 -11.12
CA MET A 216 26.62 20.54 -12.03
C MET A 216 26.98 22.02 -11.87
N THR A 217 26.72 22.82 -12.91
CA THR A 217 26.69 24.29 -12.82
C THR A 217 25.29 24.76 -12.42
N GLY A 218 25.18 25.72 -11.49
CA GLY A 218 23.90 26.28 -11.05
C GLY A 218 23.41 25.76 -9.69
N THR A 219 22.11 25.78 -9.48
CA THR A 219 21.45 25.49 -8.20
C THR A 219 20.50 24.31 -8.31
N ALA A 220 20.38 23.52 -7.23
CA ALA A 220 19.42 22.41 -7.15
C ALA A 220 18.60 22.53 -5.88
N ILE A 221 17.35 22.09 -5.98
CA ILE A 221 16.52 21.79 -4.83
C ILE A 221 16.26 20.29 -4.81
N VAL A 222 16.46 19.69 -3.64
CA VAL A 222 16.16 18.28 -3.37
C VAL A 222 14.84 18.19 -2.64
N THR A 223 13.99 17.27 -3.07
CA THR A 223 12.76 16.90 -2.36
C THR A 223 12.63 15.38 -2.29
N ALA A 224 11.99 14.89 -1.23
CA ALA A 224 11.79 13.47 -0.96
C ALA A 224 10.63 13.30 0.04
N PRO A 225 10.06 12.09 0.21
CA PRO A 225 9.01 11.83 1.18
C PRO A 225 9.38 12.20 2.62
N ALA A 226 10.64 12.01 2.99
CA ALA A 226 11.19 12.35 4.30
C ALA A 226 12.65 12.81 4.17
N LYS A 227 13.06 13.79 4.99
CA LYS A 227 14.43 14.32 4.97
C LYS A 227 15.48 13.25 5.27
N ALA A 228 15.24 12.38 6.26
CA ALA A 228 16.18 11.32 6.64
C ALA A 228 16.50 10.33 5.50
N ALA A 229 15.62 10.18 4.51
CA ALA A 229 15.89 9.33 3.35
C ALA A 229 17.00 9.90 2.44
N THR A 230 17.35 11.18 2.61
CA THR A 230 18.30 11.90 1.74
C THR A 230 19.72 11.97 2.30
N ASP A 231 20.02 11.31 3.43
CA ASP A 231 21.34 11.41 4.09
C ASP A 231 22.51 11.02 3.15
N ILE A 232 22.33 9.97 2.35
CA ILE A 232 23.33 9.56 1.35
C ILE A 232 23.47 10.64 0.27
N LEU A 233 22.36 11.13 -0.26
CA LEU A 233 22.34 12.17 -1.29
C LEU A 233 23.05 13.45 -0.79
N ALA A 234 22.71 13.89 0.43
CA ALA A 234 23.32 15.04 1.09
C ALA A 234 24.83 14.87 1.25
N THR A 235 25.29 13.66 1.63
CA THR A 235 26.71 13.35 1.76
C THR A 235 27.48 13.58 0.45
N TYR A 236 26.94 13.09 -0.68
CA TYR A 236 27.60 13.23 -2.00
C TYR A 236 27.43 14.63 -2.62
N ALA A 237 26.34 15.34 -2.28
CA ALA A 237 26.11 16.72 -2.73
C ALA A 237 26.93 17.75 -1.94
N GLY A 238 27.34 17.42 -0.71
CA GLY A 238 28.12 18.30 0.16
C GLY A 238 27.39 19.60 0.47
N ALA A 239 28.13 20.73 0.46
CA ALA A 239 27.61 22.05 0.81
C ALA A 239 26.50 22.56 -0.14
N ARG A 240 26.33 21.94 -1.31
CA ARG A 240 25.32 22.34 -2.32
C ARG A 240 23.97 21.67 -2.09
N PHE A 241 23.85 20.80 -1.09
CA PHE A 241 22.60 20.15 -0.74
C PHE A 241 21.59 21.15 -0.16
N CYS A 242 20.46 21.34 -0.85
CA CYS A 242 19.33 22.14 -0.38
C CYS A 242 18.06 21.30 -0.37
N PHE A 243 17.53 20.96 0.81
CA PHE A 243 16.31 20.15 0.94
C PHE A 243 15.08 21.00 1.22
N MET A 244 13.98 20.70 0.53
CA MET A 244 12.65 21.19 0.87
C MET A 244 11.61 20.08 0.75
N ALA A 245 10.75 19.94 1.77
CA ALA A 245 9.67 18.95 1.74
C ALA A 245 8.70 19.24 0.59
N PRO A 246 8.06 18.22 -0.02
CA PRO A 246 7.24 18.39 -1.22
C PRO A 246 6.13 19.43 -1.08
N ASP A 247 5.39 19.39 0.03
CA ASP A 247 4.32 20.35 0.34
C ASP A 247 4.84 21.79 0.50
N ALA A 248 5.94 21.94 1.24
CA ALA A 248 6.57 23.24 1.48
C ALA A 248 7.14 23.82 0.17
N LEU A 249 7.72 22.97 -0.67
CA LEU A 249 8.24 23.37 -1.97
C LEU A 249 7.12 23.87 -2.87
N LEU A 250 6.02 23.12 -2.94
CA LEU A 250 4.87 23.50 -3.74
C LEU A 250 4.22 24.81 -3.27
N ALA A 251 4.27 25.11 -1.96
CA ALA A 251 3.74 26.35 -1.37
C ALA A 251 4.70 27.55 -1.43
N SER A 252 5.96 27.35 -1.83
CA SER A 252 6.99 28.40 -1.87
C SER A 252 7.18 28.99 -3.27
N ASP A 253 7.91 30.10 -3.38
CA ASP A 253 8.40 30.68 -4.65
C ASP A 253 9.88 30.31 -4.98
N ALA A 254 10.43 29.31 -4.27
CA ALA A 254 11.78 28.81 -4.52
C ALA A 254 12.02 28.35 -5.98
N SER A 255 13.11 28.79 -6.60
CA SER A 255 13.51 28.39 -7.95
C SER A 255 14.91 27.81 -7.95
N ALA A 256 15.19 26.94 -8.91
CA ALA A 256 16.48 26.31 -9.11
C ALA A 256 16.62 25.81 -10.54
N ASP A 257 17.85 25.58 -10.98
CA ASP A 257 18.15 25.02 -12.30
C ASP A 257 17.78 23.53 -12.40
N TRP A 258 17.78 22.84 -11.25
CA TRP A 258 17.42 21.44 -11.11
C TRP A 258 16.47 21.20 -9.94
N LEU A 259 15.43 20.41 -10.19
CA LEU A 259 14.70 19.68 -9.16
C LEU A 259 15.24 18.26 -9.09
N VAL A 260 15.65 17.81 -7.91
CA VAL A 260 16.03 16.41 -7.66
C VAL A 260 15.02 15.80 -6.72
N VAL A 261 14.28 14.80 -7.18
CA VAL A 261 13.27 14.09 -6.40
C VAL A 261 13.79 12.70 -6.06
N ASP A 262 14.12 12.45 -4.79
CA ASP A 262 14.53 11.13 -4.32
C ASP A 262 13.30 10.29 -3.92
N GLU A 263 13.23 9.04 -4.37
CA GLU A 263 12.08 8.14 -4.17
C GLU A 263 10.74 8.73 -4.64
N ALA A 264 10.72 9.23 -5.89
CA ALA A 264 9.57 9.90 -6.49
C ALA A 264 8.28 9.07 -6.44
N ALA A 265 8.33 7.74 -6.60
CA ALA A 265 7.12 6.90 -6.55
C ALA A 265 6.36 6.96 -5.20
N ALA A 266 7.00 7.42 -4.13
CA ALA A 266 6.38 7.60 -2.82
C ALA A 266 5.70 8.97 -2.65
N ILE A 267 5.87 9.91 -3.58
CA ILE A 267 5.22 11.23 -3.56
C ILE A 267 3.91 11.18 -4.39
N PRO A 268 2.84 11.87 -3.95
CA PRO A 268 1.59 11.98 -4.71
C PRO A 268 1.81 12.37 -6.17
N ALA A 269 1.27 11.62 -7.12
CA ALA A 269 1.45 11.89 -8.55
C ALA A 269 1.01 13.32 -8.97
N PRO A 270 -0.14 13.87 -8.51
CA PRO A 270 -0.53 15.24 -8.89
C PRO A 270 0.37 16.32 -8.31
N MET A 271 0.95 16.08 -7.12
CA MET A 271 1.93 16.99 -6.52
C MET A 271 3.22 16.98 -7.35
N LEU A 272 3.69 15.79 -7.72
CA LEU A 272 4.87 15.67 -8.58
C LEU A 272 4.69 16.33 -9.94
N LEU A 273 3.53 16.19 -10.59
CA LEU A 273 3.28 16.86 -11.88
C LEU A 273 3.42 18.38 -11.76
N LYS A 274 2.86 18.97 -10.69
CA LYS A 274 3.00 20.41 -10.42
C LYS A 274 4.45 20.80 -10.16
N LEU A 275 5.17 20.04 -9.34
CA LEU A 275 6.58 20.30 -9.06
C LEU A 275 7.43 20.18 -10.33
N VAL A 276 7.32 19.09 -11.08
CA VAL A 276 8.08 18.88 -12.33
C VAL A 276 7.83 19.99 -13.35
N SER A 277 6.60 20.51 -13.44
CA SER A 277 6.27 21.61 -14.37
C SER A 277 6.90 22.96 -14.02
N ARG A 278 7.38 23.13 -12.79
CA ARG A 278 7.92 24.40 -12.27
C ARG A 278 9.41 24.58 -12.55
N PHE A 279 10.16 23.49 -12.69
CA PHE A 279 11.61 23.51 -12.83
C PHE A 279 12.03 23.16 -14.26
N PRO A 280 13.08 23.79 -14.80
CA PRO A 280 13.50 23.54 -16.17
C PRO A 280 14.06 22.13 -16.36
N ARG A 281 14.77 21.59 -15.36
CA ARG A 281 15.29 20.21 -15.36
C ARG A 281 14.84 19.48 -14.11
N THR A 282 14.45 18.23 -14.26
CA THR A 282 14.10 17.38 -13.12
C THR A 282 14.77 16.01 -13.21
N LEU A 283 15.43 15.58 -12.13
CA LEU A 283 15.88 14.21 -11.92
C LEU A 283 14.93 13.49 -10.95
N LEU A 284 14.30 12.41 -11.42
CA LEU A 284 13.44 11.55 -10.61
C LEU A 284 14.15 10.23 -10.32
N THR A 285 14.52 9.98 -9.07
CA THR A 285 14.99 8.65 -8.67
C THR A 285 13.82 7.83 -8.12
N THR A 286 13.82 6.52 -8.36
CA THR A 286 12.85 5.63 -7.71
C THR A 286 13.40 4.23 -7.52
N THR A 287 13.10 3.63 -6.38
CA THR A 287 13.35 2.21 -6.16
C THR A 287 12.34 1.36 -6.93
N VAL A 288 12.85 0.39 -7.68
CA VAL A 288 12.07 -0.69 -8.31
C VAL A 288 12.50 -2.02 -7.69
N GLN A 289 11.62 -3.03 -7.67
CA GLN A 289 11.93 -4.38 -7.15
C GLN A 289 12.40 -4.36 -5.68
N GLY A 290 11.45 -4.22 -4.74
CA GLY A 290 11.71 -4.21 -3.30
C GLY A 290 10.44 -4.04 -2.46
N TYR A 291 10.59 -3.90 -1.14
CA TYR A 291 9.48 -3.89 -0.19
C TYR A 291 8.68 -2.57 -0.12
N GLU A 292 9.21 -1.48 -0.70
CA GLU A 292 8.61 -0.13 -0.60
C GLU A 292 7.52 0.14 -1.65
N GLY A 293 7.34 -0.77 -2.61
CA GLY A 293 6.49 -0.56 -3.78
C GLY A 293 7.20 -0.95 -5.06
N THR A 294 6.50 -1.60 -5.98
CA THR A 294 6.92 -1.66 -7.38
C THR A 294 6.86 -0.24 -7.97
N GLY A 295 7.98 0.50 -7.99
CA GLY A 295 8.12 1.76 -8.73
C GLY A 295 7.79 1.63 -10.23
N ARG A 296 7.51 0.42 -10.70
CA ARG A 296 6.98 0.11 -12.03
C ARG A 296 5.59 0.69 -12.30
N GLY A 297 4.68 0.68 -11.33
CA GLY A 297 3.37 1.34 -11.50
C GLY A 297 3.52 2.85 -11.70
N PHE A 298 4.50 3.46 -11.03
CA PHE A 298 4.93 4.84 -11.27
C PHE A 298 5.52 5.00 -12.69
N LEU A 299 6.41 4.10 -13.14
CA LEU A 299 6.95 4.14 -14.51
C LEU A 299 5.90 4.00 -15.61
N LEU A 300 4.87 3.17 -15.40
CA LEU A 300 3.84 2.93 -16.40
C LEU A 300 2.79 4.04 -16.43
N LYS A 301 2.46 4.64 -15.28
CA LYS A 301 1.38 5.64 -15.18
C LYS A 301 1.91 7.07 -15.14
N PHE A 302 2.81 7.38 -14.21
CA PHE A 302 3.33 8.73 -14.05
C PHE A 302 4.27 9.11 -15.19
N CYS A 303 5.29 8.28 -15.45
CA CYS A 303 6.28 8.55 -16.49
C CYS A 303 5.71 8.54 -17.93
N ALA A 304 4.51 7.98 -18.13
CA ALA A 304 3.79 8.05 -19.41
C ALA A 304 3.25 9.46 -19.74
N HIS A 305 3.17 10.37 -18.76
CA HIS A 305 2.76 11.77 -18.98
C HIS A 305 3.85 12.60 -19.67
N PHE A 306 5.10 12.11 -19.71
CA PHE A 306 6.23 12.82 -20.28
C PHE A 306 6.64 12.19 -21.62
N PRO A 307 6.30 12.81 -22.77
CA PRO A 307 6.64 12.26 -24.09
C PRO A 307 8.15 12.20 -24.33
N TYR A 308 8.90 13.16 -23.79
CA TYR A 308 10.36 13.25 -23.89
C TYR A 308 11.00 13.02 -22.51
N LEU A 309 10.96 11.77 -22.05
CA LEU A 309 11.55 11.35 -20.77
C LEU A 309 12.89 10.62 -21.00
N HIS A 310 13.97 11.14 -20.41
CA HIS A 310 15.26 10.45 -20.40
C HIS A 310 15.21 9.33 -19.34
N ARG A 311 15.29 8.06 -19.77
CA ARG A 311 15.17 6.89 -18.88
C ARG A 311 16.52 6.21 -18.70
N PHE A 312 16.93 6.06 -17.44
CA PHE A 312 18.14 5.36 -17.06
C PHE A 312 17.85 4.26 -16.03
N VAL A 313 18.67 3.22 -16.05
CA VAL A 313 18.57 2.08 -15.12
C VAL A 313 19.94 1.79 -14.52
N LEU A 314 20.01 1.70 -13.19
CA LEU A 314 21.18 1.18 -12.49
C LEU A 314 20.92 -0.26 -12.05
N SER A 315 21.75 -1.19 -12.50
CA SER A 315 21.61 -2.62 -12.19
C SER A 315 22.69 -3.13 -11.24
N GLN A 316 23.90 -2.58 -11.32
CA GLN A 316 25.05 -3.04 -10.54
C GLN A 316 24.91 -2.65 -9.05
N PRO A 317 24.90 -3.61 -8.12
CA PRO A 317 24.92 -3.30 -6.70
C PRO A 317 26.25 -2.66 -6.31
N ILE A 318 26.20 -1.64 -5.44
CA ILE A 318 27.40 -0.94 -4.94
C ILE A 318 27.74 -1.28 -3.49
N ARG A 319 26.75 -1.76 -2.72
CA ARG A 319 26.90 -2.12 -1.30
C ARG A 319 27.45 -3.53 -1.08
N TRP A 320 27.31 -4.39 -2.09
CA TRP A 320 27.72 -5.78 -2.08
C TRP A 320 28.01 -6.24 -3.51
N ALA A 321 28.62 -7.41 -3.67
CA ALA A 321 28.94 -8.00 -4.96
C ALA A 321 27.68 -8.47 -5.71
N ARG A 322 27.75 -8.48 -7.04
CA ARG A 322 26.72 -9.08 -7.90
C ARG A 322 26.54 -10.56 -7.56
N GLY A 323 25.30 -11.04 -7.58
CA GLY A 323 24.99 -12.43 -7.22
C GLY A 323 25.10 -12.72 -5.73
N CYS A 324 24.98 -11.69 -4.87
CA CYS A 324 24.91 -11.85 -3.42
C CYS A 324 23.79 -12.84 -3.03
N PRO A 325 24.10 -13.96 -2.35
CA PRO A 325 23.10 -14.96 -1.99
C PRO A 325 21.93 -14.43 -1.17
N LEU A 326 22.20 -13.62 -0.15
CA LEU A 326 21.14 -13.04 0.68
C LEU A 326 20.14 -12.21 -0.14
N GLU A 327 20.62 -11.49 -1.13
CA GLU A 327 19.75 -10.70 -1.99
C GLU A 327 18.88 -11.60 -2.87
N HIS A 328 19.49 -12.65 -3.45
CA HIS A 328 18.77 -13.62 -4.27
C HIS A 328 17.67 -14.32 -3.47
N ILE A 329 17.98 -14.87 -2.29
CA ILE A 329 17.00 -15.61 -1.49
C ILE A 329 15.86 -14.72 -1.01
N VAL A 330 16.12 -13.45 -0.67
CA VAL A 330 15.07 -12.50 -0.28
C VAL A 330 14.20 -12.12 -1.48
N SER A 331 14.79 -11.91 -2.66
CA SER A 331 14.05 -11.65 -3.91
C SER A 331 13.11 -12.80 -4.25
N GLU A 332 13.62 -14.04 -4.16
CA GLU A 332 12.84 -15.24 -4.47
C GLU A 332 11.76 -15.52 -3.43
N ALA A 333 12.07 -15.37 -2.14
CA ALA A 333 11.13 -15.60 -1.03
C ALA A 333 9.95 -14.61 -1.01
N LEU A 334 10.14 -13.42 -1.56
CA LEU A 334 9.12 -12.35 -1.57
C LEU A 334 8.64 -11.99 -2.98
N ILE A 335 9.11 -12.71 -3.99
CA ILE A 335 8.73 -12.58 -5.41
C ILE A 335 8.88 -11.12 -5.88
N PHE A 336 10.08 -10.56 -5.76
CA PHE A 336 10.37 -9.20 -6.25
C PHE A 336 10.65 -9.12 -7.76
N ASP A 337 10.94 -10.26 -8.38
CA ASP A 337 11.15 -10.33 -9.81
C ASP A 337 9.84 -10.29 -10.58
N ASP A 338 9.83 -9.55 -11.69
CA ASP A 338 8.64 -9.27 -12.49
C ASP A 338 8.83 -9.73 -13.95
N GLU A 339 9.43 -10.91 -14.15
CA GLU A 339 9.73 -11.47 -15.47
C GLU A 339 8.47 -11.78 -16.30
N ALA A 340 7.32 -11.99 -15.63
CA ALA A 340 6.04 -12.30 -16.28
C ALA A 340 5.58 -11.23 -17.29
N LEU A 341 6.09 -10.01 -17.20
CA LEU A 341 5.77 -8.89 -18.11
C LEU A 341 6.73 -8.76 -19.29
N ALA A 342 7.84 -9.49 -19.30
CA ALA A 342 8.87 -9.34 -20.33
C ALA A 342 8.43 -9.88 -21.69
N GLN A 343 7.52 -10.86 -21.71
CA GLN A 343 7.11 -11.55 -22.94
C GLN A 343 5.60 -11.44 -23.13
N ALA A 344 5.20 -10.86 -24.25
CA ALA A 344 3.79 -10.75 -24.63
C ALA A 344 3.18 -12.15 -24.83
N PRO A 345 2.07 -12.47 -24.14
CA PRO A 345 1.34 -13.72 -24.38
C PRO A 345 0.55 -13.62 -25.69
N HIS A 346 0.82 -14.50 -26.66
CA HIS A 346 0.16 -14.52 -27.98
C HIS A 346 -0.64 -15.81 -28.21
N GLY A 347 -1.83 -15.68 -28.80
CA GLY A 347 -2.73 -16.81 -29.08
C GLY A 347 -4.09 -16.69 -28.40
N THR A 348 -4.86 -17.79 -28.47
CA THR A 348 -6.21 -17.92 -27.93
C THR A 348 -6.20 -17.95 -26.41
N MET A 349 -7.10 -17.18 -25.81
CA MET A 349 -7.19 -17.02 -24.36
C MET A 349 -8.22 -18.00 -23.77
N SER A 350 -7.92 -18.55 -22.59
CA SER A 350 -8.84 -19.25 -21.71
C SER A 350 -8.88 -18.59 -20.33
N ILE A 351 -10.03 -18.63 -19.65
CA ILE A 351 -10.18 -18.10 -18.29
C ILE A 351 -10.48 -19.25 -17.34
N SER A 352 -9.80 -19.28 -16.20
CA SER A 352 -10.03 -20.28 -15.14
C SER A 352 -9.90 -19.68 -13.75
N ALA A 353 -10.63 -20.24 -12.79
CA ALA A 353 -10.37 -19.99 -11.36
C ALA A 353 -9.23 -20.86 -10.84
N PHE A 354 -8.64 -20.39 -9.74
CA PHE A 354 -7.78 -21.19 -8.89
C PHE A 354 -7.91 -20.74 -7.43
N HIS A 355 -7.50 -21.60 -6.51
CA HIS A 355 -7.55 -21.36 -5.07
C HIS A 355 -6.15 -21.29 -4.46
N GLN A 356 -6.07 -20.91 -3.19
CA GLN A 356 -4.79 -20.76 -2.48
C GLN A 356 -3.99 -22.08 -2.41
N GLN A 357 -4.64 -23.25 -2.47
CA GLN A 357 -3.96 -24.54 -2.57
C GLN A 357 -3.03 -24.65 -3.79
N ALA A 358 -3.27 -23.87 -4.86
CA ALA A 358 -2.41 -23.81 -6.03
C ALA A 358 -0.96 -23.41 -5.67
N TRP A 359 -0.74 -22.68 -4.56
CA TRP A 359 0.62 -22.38 -4.08
C TRP A 359 1.41 -23.64 -3.74
N ARG A 360 0.75 -24.75 -3.39
CA ARG A 360 1.38 -26.06 -3.14
C ARG A 360 1.49 -26.88 -4.41
N GLU A 361 0.37 -27.03 -5.09
CA GLU A 361 0.19 -27.97 -6.21
C GLU A 361 0.88 -27.49 -7.49
N ASN A 362 0.76 -26.20 -7.80
CA ASN A 362 1.35 -25.59 -8.98
C ASN A 362 1.77 -24.13 -8.68
N PRO A 363 2.87 -23.92 -7.92
CA PRO A 363 3.29 -22.60 -7.47
C PRO A 363 3.62 -21.61 -8.61
N ALA A 364 3.90 -22.11 -9.82
CA ALA A 364 4.22 -21.27 -10.97
C ALA A 364 3.03 -20.38 -11.39
N LEU A 365 1.81 -20.91 -11.32
CA LEU A 365 0.59 -20.17 -11.68
C LEU A 365 0.32 -18.97 -10.75
N PRO A 366 0.13 -19.15 -9.43
CA PRO A 366 -0.15 -18.03 -8.53
C PRO A 366 1.05 -17.08 -8.42
N ARG A 367 2.30 -17.55 -8.62
CA ARG A 367 3.47 -16.67 -8.77
C ARG A 367 3.32 -15.75 -9.98
N ALA A 368 3.01 -16.28 -11.17
CA ALA A 368 2.82 -15.48 -12.37
C ALA A 368 1.64 -14.49 -12.25
N VAL A 369 0.55 -14.92 -11.62
CA VAL A 369 -0.60 -14.05 -11.31
C VAL A 369 -0.20 -12.93 -10.35
N TYR A 370 0.53 -13.24 -9.27
CA TYR A 370 1.03 -12.25 -8.33
C TYR A 370 1.94 -11.23 -9.01
N GLN A 371 2.89 -11.67 -9.85
CA GLN A 371 3.80 -10.80 -10.62
C GLN A 371 3.05 -9.87 -11.57
N LEU A 372 1.99 -10.34 -12.25
CA LEU A 372 1.18 -9.49 -13.11
C LEU A 372 0.39 -8.45 -12.29
N LEU A 373 -0.25 -8.87 -11.20
CA LEU A 373 -1.01 -8.00 -10.32
C LEU A 373 -0.10 -6.98 -9.61
N SER A 374 1.12 -7.37 -9.23
CA SER A 374 2.05 -6.47 -8.56
C SER A 374 2.66 -5.47 -9.54
N GLY A 375 3.00 -5.89 -10.76
CA GLY A 375 3.60 -5.04 -11.77
C GLY A 375 2.67 -3.92 -12.30
N ALA A 376 1.34 -4.11 -12.23
CA ALA A 376 0.35 -3.17 -12.78
C ALA A 376 -0.14 -2.10 -11.78
N HIS A 377 0.16 -2.25 -10.48
CA HIS A 377 -0.33 -1.35 -9.43
C HIS A 377 0.71 -0.29 -9.04
N TYR A 378 0.24 0.91 -8.66
CA TYR A 378 1.11 2.05 -8.30
C TYR A 378 1.99 1.75 -7.09
N ARG A 379 1.47 0.97 -6.14
CA ARG A 379 2.19 0.52 -4.95
C ARG A 379 1.80 -0.92 -4.64
N THR A 380 2.78 -1.72 -4.30
CA THR A 380 2.64 -3.12 -3.90
C THR A 380 3.52 -3.37 -2.70
N SER A 381 3.11 -4.30 -1.85
CA SER A 381 3.86 -4.61 -0.64
C SER A 381 3.99 -6.12 -0.51
N PRO A 382 5.05 -6.63 0.14
CA PRO A 382 5.11 -8.03 0.57
C PRO A 382 3.86 -8.49 1.34
N LEU A 383 3.12 -7.56 1.97
CA LEU A 383 1.83 -7.86 2.61
C LEU A 383 0.77 -8.37 1.63
N ASP A 384 0.82 -7.94 0.36
CA ASP A 384 -0.10 -8.43 -0.67
C ASP A 384 0.15 -9.90 -1.00
N LEU A 385 1.42 -10.33 -1.02
CA LEU A 385 1.79 -11.73 -1.18
C LEU A 385 1.23 -12.56 -0.01
N ARG A 386 1.41 -12.07 1.22
CA ARG A 386 0.89 -12.74 2.44
C ARG A 386 -0.63 -12.90 2.39
N ARG A 387 -1.35 -11.85 1.99
CA ARG A 387 -2.81 -11.91 1.80
C ARG A 387 -3.20 -12.92 0.73
N MET A 388 -2.56 -12.85 -0.44
CA MET A 388 -2.85 -13.76 -1.54
C MET A 388 -2.61 -15.23 -1.18
N MET A 389 -1.61 -15.50 -0.35
CA MET A 389 -1.25 -16.85 0.09
C MET A 389 -2.19 -17.41 1.17
N ASP A 390 -2.46 -16.64 2.23
CA ASP A 390 -3.03 -17.22 3.45
C ASP A 390 -4.22 -16.46 4.05
N ALA A 391 -4.54 -15.24 3.59
CA ALA A 391 -5.73 -14.57 4.12
C ALA A 391 -7.00 -15.36 3.74
N PRO A 392 -8.03 -15.42 4.58
CA PRO A 392 -9.29 -16.07 4.23
C PRO A 392 -10.08 -15.26 3.20
N GLY A 393 -11.05 -15.90 2.53
CA GLY A 393 -12.01 -15.23 1.64
C GLY A 393 -11.40 -14.67 0.35
N GLN A 394 -10.26 -15.21 -0.10
CA GLN A 394 -9.57 -14.76 -1.32
C GLN A 394 -9.96 -15.66 -2.50
N HIS A 395 -10.32 -15.03 -3.63
CA HIS A 395 -10.70 -15.75 -4.85
C HIS A 395 -9.95 -15.18 -6.04
N PHE A 396 -9.50 -16.05 -6.95
CA PHE A 396 -8.67 -15.66 -8.07
C PHE A 396 -9.19 -16.21 -9.40
N LEU A 397 -9.16 -15.35 -10.41
CA LEU A 397 -9.30 -15.74 -11.81
C LEU A 397 -8.05 -15.36 -12.57
N GLN A 398 -7.69 -16.19 -13.54
CA GLN A 398 -6.62 -15.91 -14.47
C GLN A 398 -7.11 -16.09 -15.91
N ALA A 399 -6.63 -15.22 -16.79
CA ALA A 399 -6.74 -15.37 -18.23
C ALA A 399 -5.37 -15.83 -18.74
N SER A 400 -5.33 -17.00 -19.35
CA SER A 400 -4.10 -17.66 -19.81
C SER A 400 -4.09 -17.84 -21.32
N VAL A 401 -2.89 -17.79 -21.90
CA VAL A 401 -2.63 -18.09 -23.32
C VAL A 401 -1.38 -18.97 -23.37
N ASN A 402 -1.49 -20.19 -23.88
CA ASN A 402 -0.37 -21.15 -23.93
C ASN A 402 0.38 -21.26 -22.58
N SER A 403 -0.37 -21.38 -21.48
CA SER A 403 0.14 -21.45 -20.10
C SER A 403 0.84 -20.18 -19.57
N ARG A 404 0.70 -19.03 -20.26
CA ARG A 404 1.17 -17.73 -19.79
C ARG A 404 0.01 -16.84 -19.38
N VAL A 405 0.14 -16.16 -18.24
CA VAL A 405 -0.90 -15.27 -17.72
C VAL A 405 -0.97 -13.98 -18.54
N ALA A 406 -2.09 -13.76 -19.21
CA ALA A 406 -2.42 -12.54 -19.96
C ALA A 406 -3.30 -11.57 -19.15
N GLY A 407 -4.02 -12.08 -18.15
CA GLY A 407 -4.85 -11.27 -17.26
C GLY A 407 -5.07 -11.96 -15.92
N ALA A 408 -5.35 -11.18 -14.89
CA ALA A 408 -5.61 -11.68 -13.54
C ALA A 408 -6.65 -10.82 -12.84
N LEU A 409 -7.48 -11.46 -12.03
CA LEU A 409 -8.45 -10.83 -11.14
C LEU A 409 -8.35 -11.46 -9.76
N TRP A 410 -8.31 -10.62 -8.74
CA TRP A 410 -8.29 -10.99 -7.34
C TRP A 410 -9.49 -10.35 -6.63
N LEU A 411 -10.35 -11.19 -6.07
CA LEU A 411 -11.54 -10.85 -5.30
C LEU A 411 -11.36 -11.17 -3.81
N VAL A 412 -12.01 -10.40 -2.95
CA VAL A 412 -12.04 -10.58 -1.50
C VAL A 412 -13.50 -10.59 -1.03
N GLU A 413 -13.88 -11.56 -0.21
CA GLU A 413 -15.20 -11.61 0.40
C GLU A 413 -15.41 -10.46 1.40
N GLU A 414 -16.57 -9.83 1.34
CA GLU A 414 -16.99 -8.76 2.25
C GLU A 414 -18.49 -8.87 2.55
N GLY A 415 -18.93 -8.25 3.65
CA GLY A 415 -20.32 -8.19 4.05
C GLY A 415 -20.73 -9.35 4.95
N GLY A 416 -22.02 -9.66 5.00
CA GLY A 416 -22.55 -10.68 5.92
C GLY A 416 -22.42 -10.30 7.40
N LEU A 417 -22.31 -9.01 7.71
CA LEU A 417 -22.27 -8.53 9.09
C LEU A 417 -23.65 -8.69 9.75
N SER A 418 -23.67 -8.78 11.09
CA SER A 418 -24.93 -8.78 11.82
C SER A 418 -25.68 -7.45 11.65
N ALA A 419 -27.00 -7.47 11.77
CA ALA A 419 -27.83 -6.28 11.64
C ALA A 419 -27.41 -5.20 12.66
N GLU A 420 -27.12 -5.60 13.89
CA GLU A 420 -26.69 -4.73 14.99
C GLU A 420 -25.36 -4.05 14.65
N LEU A 421 -24.38 -4.81 14.14
CA LEU A 421 -23.09 -4.25 13.75
C LEU A 421 -23.22 -3.33 12.54
N SER A 422 -24.03 -3.69 11.53
CA SER A 422 -24.30 -2.84 10.37
C SER A 422 -24.90 -1.49 10.78
N GLN A 423 -25.89 -1.50 11.68
CA GLN A 423 -26.51 -0.29 12.19
C GLN A 423 -25.54 0.55 13.04
N ALA A 424 -24.70 -0.10 13.86
CA ALA A 424 -23.69 0.60 14.65
C ALA A 424 -22.60 1.25 13.78
N ILE A 425 -22.23 0.62 12.65
CA ILE A 425 -21.35 1.21 11.63
C ILE A 425 -22.03 2.41 10.97
N TRP A 426 -23.30 2.26 10.56
CA TRP A 426 -24.09 3.35 9.98
C TRP A 426 -24.24 4.55 10.91
N GLY A 427 -24.42 4.32 12.22
CA GLY A 427 -24.46 5.36 13.25
C GLY A 427 -23.10 6.00 13.55
N GLY A 428 -22.00 5.41 13.08
CA GLY A 428 -20.63 5.87 13.35
C GLY A 428 -20.08 5.47 14.72
N PHE A 429 -20.72 4.50 15.40
CA PHE A 429 -20.29 4.00 16.72
C PHE A 429 -19.20 2.92 16.61
N ARG A 430 -19.18 2.17 15.51
CA ARG A 430 -18.22 1.08 15.27
C ARG A 430 -17.51 1.24 13.93
N ARG A 431 -16.25 0.80 13.87
CA ARG A 431 -15.46 0.70 12.64
C ARG A 431 -14.58 -0.55 12.68
N PRO A 432 -15.11 -1.74 12.35
CA PRO A 432 -14.35 -2.98 12.40
C PRO A 432 -13.26 -3.02 11.30
N ARG A 433 -12.30 -3.94 11.47
CA ARG A 433 -11.30 -4.27 10.45
C ARG A 433 -11.94 -5.11 9.32
N GLY A 434 -11.30 -5.15 8.14
CA GLY A 434 -11.84 -5.81 6.94
C GLY A 434 -13.09 -5.13 6.36
N ASN A 435 -13.78 -5.79 5.42
CA ASN A 435 -15.07 -5.34 4.89
C ASN A 435 -15.07 -3.91 4.34
N LEU A 436 -14.06 -3.51 3.58
CA LEU A 436 -13.83 -2.12 3.18
C LEU A 436 -15.04 -1.48 2.51
N VAL A 437 -15.61 -2.09 1.47
CA VAL A 437 -16.76 -1.53 0.75
C VAL A 437 -18.04 -1.82 1.52
N ALA A 438 -18.23 -3.03 2.05
CA ALA A 438 -19.43 -3.35 2.84
C ALA A 438 -19.64 -2.40 4.03
N GLN A 439 -18.60 -2.13 4.82
CA GLN A 439 -18.67 -1.16 5.91
C GLN A 439 -18.85 0.28 5.39
N SER A 440 -18.26 0.60 4.23
CA SER A 440 -18.36 1.95 3.64
C SER A 440 -19.78 2.23 3.14
N LEU A 441 -20.47 1.22 2.60
CA LEU A 441 -21.87 1.32 2.21
C LEU A 441 -22.77 1.65 3.41
N ALA A 442 -22.53 1.04 4.58
CA ALA A 442 -23.27 1.41 5.80
C ALA A 442 -22.84 2.79 6.35
N ALA A 443 -21.53 3.04 6.47
CA ALA A 443 -21.01 4.27 7.10
C ALA A 443 -21.25 5.54 6.26
N HIS A 444 -21.34 5.41 4.93
CA HIS A 444 -21.49 6.54 4.02
C HIS A 444 -22.76 6.53 3.18
N GLY A 445 -23.45 5.40 3.09
CA GLY A 445 -24.73 5.27 2.39
C GLY A 445 -25.93 5.50 3.30
N SER A 446 -27.11 5.36 2.72
CA SER A 446 -28.39 5.66 3.38
C SER A 446 -28.97 4.47 4.16
N ASP A 447 -28.70 3.23 3.73
CA ASP A 447 -29.26 2.02 4.33
C ASP A 447 -28.45 1.53 5.55
N PRO A 448 -29.03 1.52 6.77
CA PRO A 448 -28.37 1.00 7.97
C PRO A 448 -28.05 -0.50 7.91
N LEU A 449 -28.67 -1.26 7.01
CA LEU A 449 -28.48 -2.69 6.85
C LEU A 449 -27.59 -3.06 5.65
N ALA A 450 -27.00 -2.07 4.96
CA ALA A 450 -26.21 -2.30 3.76
C ALA A 450 -25.04 -3.29 3.94
N ALA A 451 -24.45 -3.35 5.14
CA ALA A 451 -23.32 -4.24 5.41
C ALA A 451 -23.73 -5.68 5.76
N THR A 452 -25.04 -5.96 5.86
CA THR A 452 -25.56 -7.34 6.02
C THR A 452 -25.51 -8.12 4.71
N LEU A 453 -25.60 -7.42 3.58
CA LEU A 453 -25.48 -8.02 2.25
C LEU A 453 -24.09 -8.58 2.01
N VAL A 454 -24.00 -9.70 1.29
CA VAL A 454 -22.76 -10.43 1.03
C VAL A 454 -22.24 -10.08 -0.35
N GLY A 455 -20.97 -9.72 -0.46
CA GLY A 455 -20.36 -9.35 -1.73
C GLY A 455 -18.93 -9.84 -1.87
N ARG A 456 -18.42 -9.69 -3.09
CA ARG A 456 -16.99 -9.88 -3.38
C ARG A 456 -16.42 -8.59 -3.97
N ARG A 457 -15.44 -8.02 -3.27
CA ARG A 457 -14.75 -6.82 -3.72
C ARG A 457 -13.61 -7.20 -4.65
N VAL A 458 -13.54 -6.55 -5.81
CA VAL A 458 -12.35 -6.54 -6.66
C VAL A 458 -11.23 -5.84 -5.91
N SER A 459 -10.27 -6.63 -5.44
CA SER A 459 -9.05 -6.14 -4.80
C SER A 459 -8.06 -5.66 -5.84
N ARG A 460 -7.81 -6.48 -6.87
CA ARG A 460 -6.95 -6.13 -8.00
C ARG A 460 -7.46 -6.75 -9.29
N ILE A 461 -7.25 -6.03 -10.39
CA ILE A 461 -7.40 -6.54 -11.75
C ILE A 461 -6.26 -6.00 -12.60
N ALA A 462 -5.64 -6.87 -13.38
CA ALA A 462 -4.57 -6.49 -14.29
C ALA A 462 -4.69 -7.27 -15.61
N VAL A 463 -4.35 -6.60 -16.70
CA VAL A 463 -4.20 -7.20 -18.04
C VAL A 463 -2.81 -6.85 -18.53
N HIS A 464 -2.12 -7.85 -19.09
CA HIS A 464 -0.78 -7.69 -19.64
C HIS A 464 -0.77 -6.51 -20.65
N PRO A 465 0.20 -5.57 -20.58
CA PRO A 465 0.20 -4.36 -21.40
C PRO A 465 0.02 -4.61 -22.91
N ALA A 466 0.69 -5.63 -23.44
CA ALA A 466 0.61 -6.02 -24.86
C ALA A 466 -0.74 -6.62 -25.30
N ARG A 467 -1.68 -6.88 -24.37
CA ARG A 467 -3.00 -7.48 -24.64
C ARG A 467 -4.15 -6.63 -24.08
N GLN A 468 -3.86 -5.36 -23.76
CA GLN A 468 -4.90 -4.43 -23.30
C GLN A 468 -5.87 -4.10 -24.43
N ARG A 469 -7.08 -3.64 -24.07
CA ARG A 469 -8.17 -3.27 -25.00
C ARG A 469 -8.75 -4.41 -25.85
N GLU A 470 -8.34 -5.66 -25.62
CA GLU A 470 -8.94 -6.86 -26.24
C GLU A 470 -10.18 -7.41 -25.50
N GLY A 471 -10.68 -6.70 -24.48
CA GLY A 471 -11.84 -7.15 -23.70
C GLY A 471 -11.53 -8.17 -22.59
N ILE A 472 -10.27 -8.60 -22.41
CA ILE A 472 -9.86 -9.59 -21.39
C ILE A 472 -10.35 -9.20 -19.98
N GLY A 473 -10.18 -7.93 -19.59
CA GLY A 473 -10.64 -7.44 -18.28
C GLY A 473 -12.16 -7.56 -18.09
N GLN A 474 -12.96 -7.35 -19.14
CA GLN A 474 -14.41 -7.51 -19.09
C GLN A 474 -14.80 -8.99 -18.96
N GLN A 475 -14.11 -9.87 -19.69
CA GLN A 475 -14.35 -11.31 -19.63
C GLN A 475 -14.01 -11.89 -18.24
N LEU A 476 -12.93 -11.40 -17.61
CA LEU A 476 -12.59 -11.75 -16.23
C LEU A 476 -13.72 -11.38 -15.26
N ILE A 477 -14.29 -10.17 -15.38
CA ILE A 477 -15.42 -9.74 -14.55
C ILE A 477 -16.68 -10.57 -14.85
N ALA A 478 -16.98 -10.86 -16.12
CA ALA A 478 -18.13 -11.68 -16.49
C ALA A 478 -18.03 -13.09 -15.87
N CYS A 479 -16.84 -13.71 -15.91
CA CYS A 479 -16.60 -14.99 -15.25
C CYS A 479 -16.73 -14.88 -13.72
N ALA A 480 -16.26 -13.79 -13.11
CA ALA A 480 -16.42 -13.55 -11.69
C ALA A 480 -17.89 -13.47 -11.25
N CYS A 481 -18.77 -12.90 -12.08
CA CYS A 481 -20.20 -12.85 -11.82
C CYS A 481 -20.81 -14.25 -11.74
N LEU A 482 -20.43 -15.13 -12.68
CA LEU A 482 -20.89 -16.52 -12.69
C LEU A 482 -20.44 -17.29 -11.43
N GLN A 483 -19.22 -17.03 -10.94
CA GLN A 483 -18.67 -17.69 -9.75
C GLN A 483 -19.14 -17.09 -8.41
N ALA A 484 -19.82 -15.95 -8.46
CA ALA A 484 -20.34 -15.24 -7.30
C ALA A 484 -21.88 -15.22 -7.30
N ALA A 485 -22.53 -16.21 -7.91
CA ALA A 485 -23.99 -16.27 -8.04
C ALA A 485 -24.73 -16.26 -6.69
N GLN A 486 -24.07 -16.68 -5.61
CA GLN A 486 -24.56 -16.65 -4.24
C GLN A 486 -24.38 -15.30 -3.52
N CYS A 487 -23.67 -14.35 -4.14
CA CYS A 487 -23.46 -13.01 -3.58
C CYS A 487 -24.55 -12.04 -4.04
N ASP A 488 -24.75 -10.98 -3.26
CA ASP A 488 -25.65 -9.88 -3.60
C ASP A 488 -25.06 -8.94 -4.64
N TYR A 489 -23.73 -8.77 -4.65
CA TYR A 489 -23.02 -7.89 -5.57
C TYR A 489 -21.53 -8.24 -5.71
N LEU A 490 -20.91 -7.80 -6.82
CA LEU A 490 -19.48 -7.49 -6.85
C LEU A 490 -19.29 -6.01 -6.55
N SER A 491 -18.15 -5.64 -5.96
CA SER A 491 -17.84 -4.25 -5.66
C SER A 491 -16.42 -3.86 -6.05
N VAL A 492 -16.17 -2.57 -6.18
CA VAL A 492 -14.82 -2.03 -6.37
C VAL A 492 -14.67 -0.68 -5.66
N SER A 493 -13.48 -0.43 -5.13
CA SER A 493 -13.06 0.87 -4.60
C SER A 493 -11.77 1.29 -5.31
N PHE A 494 -11.76 2.46 -5.94
CA PHE A 494 -10.65 2.88 -6.80
C PHE A 494 -10.46 4.41 -6.78
N GLY A 495 -9.23 4.88 -7.01
CA GLY A 495 -8.96 6.29 -7.29
C GLY A 495 -9.61 6.70 -8.61
N TYR A 496 -10.55 7.63 -8.56
CA TYR A 496 -11.37 8.02 -9.70
C TYR A 496 -10.55 8.65 -10.82
N THR A 497 -10.69 8.09 -12.03
CA THR A 497 -10.33 8.73 -13.30
C THR A 497 -11.43 8.40 -14.31
N ALA A 498 -11.66 9.29 -15.29
CA ALA A 498 -12.68 9.08 -16.31
C ALA A 498 -12.45 7.77 -17.10
N GLU A 499 -11.19 7.44 -17.39
CA GLU A 499 -10.82 6.22 -18.10
C GLU A 499 -11.14 4.95 -17.30
N LEU A 500 -10.75 4.92 -16.02
CA LEU A 500 -10.97 3.76 -15.15
C LEU A 500 -12.46 3.59 -14.84
N TRP A 501 -13.18 4.70 -14.64
CA TRP A 501 -14.64 4.65 -14.49
C TRP A 501 -15.32 4.09 -15.74
N ARG A 502 -14.93 4.51 -16.94
CA ARG A 502 -15.48 3.97 -18.19
C ARG A 502 -15.26 2.47 -18.33
N PHE A 503 -14.14 1.94 -17.84
CA PHE A 503 -13.91 0.50 -17.78
C PHE A 503 -14.95 -0.19 -16.88
N TRP A 504 -15.10 0.26 -15.64
CA TRP A 504 -16.06 -0.32 -14.68
C TRP A 504 -17.50 -0.21 -15.16
N GLN A 505 -17.88 0.96 -15.70
CA GLN A 505 -19.20 1.19 -16.26
C GLN A 505 -19.52 0.21 -17.41
N ARG A 506 -18.54 -0.05 -18.30
CA ARG A 506 -18.70 -1.04 -19.38
C ARG A 506 -18.79 -2.47 -18.90
N CYS A 507 -18.23 -2.77 -17.72
CA CYS A 507 -18.43 -4.05 -17.04
C CYS A 507 -19.79 -4.14 -16.33
N GLY A 508 -20.63 -3.10 -16.37
CA GLY A 508 -21.96 -3.06 -15.76
C GLY A 508 -21.99 -2.51 -14.33
N PHE A 509 -20.88 -1.98 -13.80
CA PHE A 509 -20.86 -1.41 -12.47
C PHE A 509 -21.63 -0.07 -12.42
N VAL A 510 -22.33 0.14 -11.32
CA VAL A 510 -23.09 1.35 -10.97
C VAL A 510 -22.29 2.14 -9.93
N LEU A 511 -22.02 3.41 -10.21
CA LEU A 511 -21.31 4.29 -9.26
C LEU A 511 -22.23 4.63 -8.09
N VAL A 512 -21.80 4.31 -6.87
CA VAL A 512 -22.62 4.48 -5.65
C VAL A 512 -22.03 5.50 -4.69
N ARG A 513 -20.74 5.82 -4.80
CA ARG A 513 -20.09 6.81 -3.93
C ARG A 513 -18.91 7.49 -4.60
N MET A 514 -18.76 8.78 -4.32
CA MET A 514 -17.53 9.56 -4.52
C MET A 514 -17.06 10.11 -3.18
N GLY A 515 -15.77 9.92 -2.87
CA GLY A 515 -15.15 10.44 -1.67
C GLY A 515 -14.93 11.96 -1.74
N ASN A 516 -14.66 12.56 -0.58
CA ASN A 516 -14.42 14.01 -0.43
C ASN A 516 -12.97 14.33 -0.06
N HIS A 517 -12.11 13.32 -0.03
CA HIS A 517 -10.69 13.44 0.25
C HIS A 517 -9.90 12.80 -0.88
N ARG A 518 -8.87 13.49 -1.35
CA ARG A 518 -7.91 12.95 -2.30
C ARG A 518 -7.00 11.97 -1.58
N GLU A 519 -6.78 10.81 -2.18
CA GLU A 519 -5.80 9.85 -1.68
C GLU A 519 -4.40 10.46 -1.74
N ALA A 520 -3.62 10.27 -0.68
CA ALA A 520 -2.26 10.80 -0.62
C ALA A 520 -1.37 10.24 -1.75
N SER A 521 -1.53 9.00 -2.19
CA SER A 521 -0.68 8.42 -3.24
C SER A 521 -1.10 8.83 -4.66
N SER A 522 -2.38 8.71 -5.00
CA SER A 522 -2.89 8.94 -6.35
C SER A 522 -3.35 10.38 -6.60
N GLY A 523 -3.64 11.13 -5.53
CA GLY A 523 -4.29 12.44 -5.56
C GLY A 523 -5.69 12.44 -6.20
N CYS A 524 -6.26 11.27 -6.42
CA CYS A 524 -7.62 11.07 -6.93
C CYS A 524 -8.60 10.97 -5.75
N TYR A 525 -9.87 11.34 -5.96
CA TYR A 525 -10.94 10.98 -5.03
C TYR A 525 -11.23 9.48 -5.11
N THR A 526 -11.44 8.83 -3.96
CA THR A 526 -11.86 7.42 -3.97
C THR A 526 -13.32 7.30 -4.43
N ALA A 527 -13.56 6.58 -5.52
CA ALA A 527 -14.87 6.17 -5.99
C ALA A 527 -15.18 4.72 -5.58
N MET A 528 -16.48 4.43 -5.38
CA MET A 528 -16.96 3.06 -5.17
C MET A 528 -18.11 2.75 -6.11
N ALA A 529 -18.10 1.54 -6.67
CA ALA A 529 -19.13 1.07 -7.59
C ALA A 529 -19.54 -0.37 -7.28
N LEU A 530 -20.79 -0.72 -7.59
CA LEU A 530 -21.39 -2.03 -7.38
C LEU A 530 -21.86 -2.63 -8.69
N LEU A 531 -21.65 -3.93 -8.88
CA LEU A 531 -22.28 -4.74 -9.92
C LEU A 531 -23.27 -5.68 -9.23
N PRO A 532 -24.58 -5.37 -9.24
CA PRO A 532 -25.57 -6.12 -8.48
C PRO A 532 -25.86 -7.50 -9.09
N LEU A 533 -25.96 -8.51 -8.25
CA LEU A 533 -26.16 -9.92 -8.61
C LEU A 533 -27.48 -10.49 -8.06
N SER A 534 -27.98 -9.97 -6.93
CA SER A 534 -29.29 -10.31 -6.35
C SER A 534 -30.27 -9.14 -6.43
N GLU A 535 -31.56 -9.40 -6.16
CA GLU A 535 -32.56 -8.32 -6.03
C GLU A 535 -32.24 -7.36 -4.89
N ALA A 536 -31.68 -7.85 -3.78
CA ALA A 536 -31.26 -7.00 -2.68
C ALA A 536 -30.08 -6.10 -3.09
N GLY A 537 -29.10 -6.66 -3.80
CA GLY A 537 -27.99 -5.88 -4.37
C GLY A 537 -28.45 -4.85 -5.41
N LYS A 538 -29.42 -5.19 -6.27
CA LYS A 538 -30.01 -4.25 -7.24
C LYS A 538 -30.70 -3.07 -6.55
N ARG A 539 -31.49 -3.33 -5.51
CA ARG A 539 -32.13 -2.28 -4.70
C ARG A 539 -31.09 -1.36 -4.06
N LEU A 540 -30.08 -1.92 -3.41
CA LEU A 540 -29.01 -1.13 -2.79
C LEU A 540 -28.29 -0.26 -3.82
N ALA A 541 -27.84 -0.85 -4.94
CA ALA A 541 -27.12 -0.12 -5.98
C ALA A 541 -27.98 1.02 -6.56
N TRP A 542 -29.28 0.77 -6.79
CA TRP A 542 -30.21 1.79 -7.27
C TRP A 542 -30.41 2.92 -6.27
N GLN A 543 -30.65 2.60 -5.00
CA GLN A 543 -30.84 3.58 -3.93
C GLN A 543 -29.62 4.48 -3.77
N GLU A 544 -28.43 3.90 -3.62
CA GLU A 544 -27.19 4.66 -3.42
C GLU A 544 -26.79 5.45 -4.66
N HIS A 545 -27.04 4.92 -5.87
CA HIS A 545 -26.84 5.68 -7.09
C HIS A 545 -27.79 6.87 -7.19
N ARG A 546 -29.07 6.70 -6.87
CA ARG A 546 -30.06 7.79 -6.84
C ARG A 546 -29.66 8.85 -5.83
N ARG A 547 -29.24 8.45 -4.63
CA ARG A 547 -28.69 9.34 -3.61
C ARG A 547 -27.49 10.14 -4.13
N LEU A 548 -26.50 9.46 -4.71
CA LEU A 548 -25.32 10.12 -5.27
C LEU A 548 -25.68 11.15 -6.35
N ARG A 549 -26.69 10.87 -7.19
CA ARG A 549 -27.18 11.82 -8.20
C ARG A 549 -27.87 13.04 -7.59
N ARG A 550 -28.57 12.90 -6.46
CA ARG A 550 -29.14 14.05 -5.71
C ARG A 550 -28.07 14.91 -5.06
N ASP A 551 -26.94 14.29 -4.70
CA ASP A 551 -25.82 14.98 -4.05
C ASP A 551 -24.76 15.47 -5.06
N ALA A 552 -24.92 15.18 -6.35
CA ALA A 552 -23.87 15.33 -7.35
C ALA A 552 -23.36 16.77 -7.50
N ASP A 553 -24.26 17.76 -7.57
CA ASP A 553 -23.87 19.17 -7.74
C ASP A 553 -23.15 19.70 -6.49
N ILE A 554 -23.66 19.34 -5.31
CA ILE A 554 -23.08 19.72 -4.01
C ILE A 554 -21.67 19.12 -3.87
N LEU A 555 -21.52 17.83 -4.20
CA LEU A 555 -20.23 17.15 -4.19
C LEU A 555 -19.26 17.73 -5.22
N ALA A 556 -19.73 18.06 -6.42
CA ALA A 556 -18.91 18.68 -7.46
C ALA A 556 -18.38 20.05 -7.03
N GLN A 557 -19.24 20.89 -6.43
CA GLN A 557 -18.86 22.19 -5.90
C GLN A 557 -17.92 22.09 -4.69
N TRP A 558 -18.05 21.04 -3.88
CA TRP A 558 -17.18 20.80 -2.72
C TRP A 558 -15.80 20.30 -3.14
N ASN A 559 -15.76 19.33 -4.06
CA ASN A 559 -14.52 18.72 -4.54
C ASN A 559 -13.80 19.57 -5.60
N GLY A 560 -14.51 20.49 -6.25
CA GLY A 560 -13.97 21.28 -7.37
C GLY A 560 -13.74 20.44 -8.63
N GLU A 561 -14.44 19.31 -8.77
CA GLU A 561 -14.37 18.41 -9.93
C GLU A 561 -15.77 17.98 -10.37
N ALA A 562 -16.01 17.94 -11.67
CA ALA A 562 -17.29 17.51 -12.22
C ALA A 562 -17.52 16.00 -11.99
N MET A 563 -18.75 15.65 -11.61
CA MET A 563 -19.18 14.27 -11.41
C MET A 563 -19.57 13.61 -12.74
N PRO A 564 -19.25 12.32 -12.97
CA PRO A 564 -19.59 11.62 -14.22
C PRO A 564 -21.05 11.14 -14.26
N LEU A 565 -21.97 11.93 -13.72
CA LEU A 565 -23.36 11.56 -13.49
C LEU A 565 -24.26 12.74 -13.82
N ALA A 566 -25.44 12.46 -14.37
CA ALA A 566 -26.47 13.47 -14.51
C ALA A 566 -27.11 13.74 -13.13
N PRO A 567 -27.03 14.98 -12.60
CA PRO A 567 -27.62 15.32 -11.32
C PRO A 567 -29.15 15.18 -11.36
N LEU A 568 -29.76 14.99 -10.19
CA LEU A 568 -31.20 15.07 -10.02
C LEU A 568 -31.55 16.42 -9.39
N THR A 569 -32.55 17.11 -9.94
CA THR A 569 -33.02 18.42 -9.46
C THR A 569 -33.98 18.34 -8.26
N ASP A 570 -34.17 17.15 -7.69
CA ASP A 570 -35.07 16.94 -6.56
C ASP A 570 -34.40 17.34 -5.24
N GLU A 571 -34.69 18.57 -4.82
CA GLU A 571 -34.17 19.18 -3.59
C GLU A 571 -35.04 18.88 -2.35
N ALA A 572 -36.17 18.18 -2.49
CA ALA A 572 -37.07 17.92 -1.37
C ALA A 572 -36.46 16.98 -0.31
N LEU A 573 -36.66 17.28 0.97
CA LEU A 573 -36.24 16.37 2.05
C LEU A 573 -37.06 15.08 2.01
N ASN A 574 -36.41 13.96 1.68
CA ASN A 574 -37.05 12.65 1.61
C ASN A 574 -36.79 11.80 2.87
N ASP A 575 -37.34 10.59 2.93
CA ASP A 575 -37.19 9.69 4.08
C ASP A 575 -35.76 9.23 4.35
N GLU A 576 -34.90 9.21 3.32
CA GLU A 576 -33.47 8.91 3.45
C GLU A 576 -32.74 10.11 4.07
N ASP A 577 -33.02 11.34 3.59
CA ASP A 577 -32.46 12.58 4.13
C ASP A 577 -32.78 12.71 5.63
N TRP A 578 -34.04 12.48 6.02
CA TRP A 578 -34.44 12.52 7.43
C TRP A 578 -33.66 11.53 8.30
N ARG A 579 -33.47 10.29 7.85
CA ARG A 579 -32.68 9.28 8.58
C ARG A 579 -31.23 9.71 8.71
N GLU A 580 -30.61 10.18 7.63
CA GLU A 580 -29.22 10.62 7.65
C GLU A 580 -28.99 11.87 8.52
N LEU A 581 -29.93 12.83 8.47
CA LEU A 581 -29.89 14.04 9.27
C LEU A 581 -30.03 13.72 10.75
N VAL A 582 -30.92 12.79 11.12
CA VAL A 582 -31.03 12.29 12.51
C VAL A 582 -29.74 11.56 12.93
N GLY A 583 -29.16 10.72 12.06
CA GLY A 583 -27.87 10.08 12.31
C GLY A 583 -26.71 11.06 12.45
N PHE A 584 -26.76 12.21 11.78
CA PHE A 584 -25.81 13.31 12.01
C PHE A 584 -26.11 14.05 13.31
N ALA A 585 -27.35 14.43 13.57
CA ALA A 585 -27.73 15.23 14.73
C ALA A 585 -27.52 14.49 16.07
N PHE A 586 -27.85 13.20 16.12
CA PHE A 586 -27.97 12.44 17.37
C PHE A 586 -27.02 11.23 17.47
N ALA A 587 -26.27 10.91 16.41
CA ALA A 587 -25.22 9.89 16.44
C ALA A 587 -23.86 10.46 15.99
N HIS A 588 -23.04 9.67 15.29
CA HIS A 588 -21.68 10.02 14.91
C HIS A 588 -21.43 10.02 13.41
N ARG A 589 -22.48 10.11 12.57
CA ARG A 589 -22.29 10.24 11.12
C ARG A 589 -21.41 11.45 10.77
N PRO A 590 -20.40 11.32 9.90
CA PRO A 590 -19.50 12.44 9.57
C PRO A 590 -20.21 13.57 8.82
N LEU A 591 -19.78 14.82 9.04
CA LEU A 591 -20.32 16.00 8.34
C LEU A 591 -20.29 15.83 6.81
N LEU A 592 -19.15 15.39 6.26
CA LEU A 592 -18.98 15.24 4.81
C LEU A 592 -19.75 14.04 4.24
N THR A 593 -20.15 13.07 5.06
CA THR A 593 -21.06 12.00 4.62
C THR A 593 -22.48 12.55 4.46
N SER A 594 -22.87 13.49 5.32
CA SER A 594 -24.19 14.11 5.35
C SER A 594 -24.24 15.42 4.56
N LEU A 595 -23.28 15.67 3.66
CA LEU A 595 -23.15 16.95 2.96
C LEU A 595 -24.44 17.29 2.18
N GLY A 596 -24.92 16.36 1.36
CA GLY A 596 -26.10 16.57 0.53
C GLY A 596 -27.36 16.87 1.34
N CYS A 597 -27.69 16.01 2.31
CA CYS A 597 -28.88 16.17 3.13
C CYS A 597 -28.81 17.40 4.05
N LEU A 598 -27.62 17.79 4.53
CA LEU A 598 -27.44 19.03 5.31
C LEU A 598 -27.65 20.28 4.45
N HIS A 599 -27.16 20.31 3.21
CA HIS A 599 -27.46 21.41 2.29
C HIS A 599 -28.96 21.55 2.04
N ARG A 600 -29.66 20.44 1.79
CA ARG A 600 -31.13 20.43 1.68
C ARG A 600 -31.78 20.91 2.96
N LEU A 601 -31.36 20.44 4.14
CA LEU A 601 -31.89 20.91 5.43
C LEU A 601 -31.77 22.43 5.59
N LEU A 602 -30.63 23.02 5.17
CA LEU A 602 -30.42 24.46 5.23
C LEU A 602 -31.34 25.25 4.30
N GLN A 603 -31.82 24.67 3.20
CA GLN A 603 -32.82 25.30 2.33
C GLN A 603 -34.19 25.39 3.00
N TYR A 604 -34.57 24.37 3.79
CA TYR A 604 -35.87 24.33 4.48
C TYR A 604 -35.84 24.97 5.88
N SER A 605 -34.67 25.14 6.49
CA SER A 605 -34.55 25.69 7.83
C SER A 605 -34.48 27.22 7.82
N THR A 606 -35.41 27.86 8.53
CA THR A 606 -35.43 29.31 8.78
C THR A 606 -34.47 29.74 9.90
N LEU A 607 -33.83 28.79 10.58
CA LEU A 607 -32.91 29.09 11.68
C LEU A 607 -31.57 29.64 11.16
N PRO A 608 -30.88 30.50 11.95
CA PRO A 608 -29.60 31.08 11.55
C PRO A 608 -28.46 30.05 11.35
N LEU A 609 -28.43 28.99 12.18
CA LEU A 609 -27.48 27.86 12.11
C LEU A 609 -26.03 28.26 11.73
N PRO A 610 -25.39 29.20 12.44
CA PRO A 610 -24.17 29.86 11.99
C PRO A 610 -22.94 28.95 11.87
N ALA A 611 -22.95 27.77 12.53
CA ALA A 611 -21.88 26.79 12.42
C ALA A 611 -22.05 25.89 11.18
N LEU A 612 -23.29 25.51 10.85
CA LEU A 612 -23.60 24.76 9.62
C LEU A 612 -23.51 25.65 8.38
N ARG A 613 -24.25 26.77 8.33
CA ARG A 613 -24.21 27.71 7.18
C ARG A 613 -22.80 28.26 6.96
N GLY A 614 -22.10 28.57 8.06
CA GLY A 614 -20.72 29.03 8.00
C GLY A 614 -19.78 28.03 7.32
N ARG A 615 -19.95 26.73 7.57
CA ARG A 615 -19.11 25.68 6.99
C ARG A 615 -19.54 25.27 5.58
N LEU A 616 -20.85 25.12 5.36
CA LEU A 616 -21.40 24.51 4.15
C LEU A 616 -21.66 25.52 3.04
N GLU A 617 -22.19 26.70 3.37
CA GLU A 617 -22.53 27.74 2.39
C GLU A 617 -21.38 28.75 2.23
N ALA A 618 -20.89 29.29 3.35
CA ALA A 618 -19.81 30.28 3.34
C ALA A 618 -18.40 29.68 3.20
N LYS A 619 -18.28 28.34 3.22
CA LYS A 619 -17.01 27.58 3.11
C LYS A 619 -15.90 28.04 4.07
N ALA A 620 -16.27 28.59 5.23
CA ALA A 620 -15.30 29.03 6.23
C ALA A 620 -14.50 27.85 6.79
N SER A 621 -13.23 28.07 7.10
CA SER A 621 -12.35 27.11 7.75
C SER A 621 -12.80 26.83 9.18
N ASP A 622 -12.43 25.66 9.71
CA ASP A 622 -12.71 25.33 11.11
C ASP A 622 -12.13 26.37 12.08
N ALA A 623 -10.95 26.92 11.77
CA ALA A 623 -10.28 27.92 12.60
C ALA A 623 -11.07 29.25 12.64
N GLU A 624 -11.51 29.75 11.48
CA GLU A 624 -12.34 30.95 11.39
C GLU A 624 -13.68 30.77 12.12
N LEU A 625 -14.31 29.60 11.98
CA LEU A 625 -15.57 29.30 12.68
C LEU A 625 -15.38 29.21 14.19
N CYS A 626 -14.30 28.57 14.65
CA CYS A 626 -13.97 28.52 16.08
C CYS A 626 -13.77 29.92 16.65
N ALA A 627 -13.03 30.79 15.94
CA ALA A 627 -12.81 32.16 16.37
C ALA A 627 -14.12 32.98 16.39
N ARG A 628 -14.89 32.93 15.30
CA ARG A 628 -16.15 33.69 15.16
C ARG A 628 -17.23 33.26 16.15
N LEU A 629 -17.30 31.97 16.47
CA LEU A 629 -18.30 31.40 17.37
C LEU A 629 -17.82 31.28 18.82
N GLN A 630 -16.57 31.68 19.11
CA GLN A 630 -15.94 31.56 20.42
C GLN A 630 -15.93 30.12 20.96
N ILE A 631 -15.57 29.16 20.11
CA ILE A 631 -15.55 27.72 20.44
C ILE A 631 -14.12 27.19 20.41
N THR A 632 -13.79 26.35 21.38
CA THR A 632 -12.46 25.75 21.51
C THR A 632 -12.34 24.45 20.72
N GLY A 633 -11.90 24.58 19.46
CA GLY A 633 -11.43 23.47 18.64
C GLY A 633 -12.51 22.68 17.88
N ARG A 634 -12.04 21.82 16.98
CA ARG A 634 -12.87 21.11 15.98
C ARG A 634 -13.94 20.21 16.61
N LYS A 635 -13.65 19.59 17.76
CA LYS A 635 -14.60 18.69 18.43
C LYS A 635 -15.83 19.44 18.93
N ALA A 636 -15.63 20.61 19.54
CA ALA A 636 -16.71 21.44 20.04
C ALA A 636 -17.48 22.10 18.88
N LEU A 637 -16.79 22.50 17.81
CA LEU A 637 -17.45 22.98 16.57
C LEU A 637 -18.37 21.91 15.98
N LEU A 638 -17.90 20.66 15.85
CA LEU A 638 -18.70 19.55 15.34
C LEU A 638 -19.91 19.27 16.26
N ALA A 639 -19.73 19.32 17.59
CA ALA A 639 -20.83 19.17 18.52
C ALA A 639 -21.91 20.25 18.34
N LEU A 640 -21.50 21.52 18.13
CA LEU A 640 -22.44 22.60 17.83
C LEU A 640 -23.15 22.39 16.50
N GLN A 641 -22.44 21.95 15.45
CA GLN A 641 -23.05 21.64 14.16
C GLN A 641 -24.12 20.55 14.27
N ARG A 642 -23.87 19.50 15.07
CA ARG A 642 -24.87 18.46 15.37
C ARG A 642 -26.07 19.01 16.14
N ALA A 643 -25.82 19.84 17.16
CA ALA A 643 -26.90 20.48 17.92
C ALA A 643 -27.76 21.41 17.06
N GLN A 644 -27.15 22.15 16.13
CA GLN A 644 -27.85 22.99 15.16
C GLN A 644 -28.71 22.17 14.20
N ALA A 645 -28.20 21.04 13.70
CA ALA A 645 -28.99 20.11 12.88
C ALA A 645 -30.18 19.54 13.68
N ALA A 646 -29.95 19.14 14.94
CA ALA A 646 -31.02 18.67 15.83
C ALA A 646 -32.12 19.72 16.02
N GLN A 647 -31.73 20.98 16.27
CA GLN A 647 -32.68 22.09 16.43
C GLN A 647 -33.50 22.32 15.16
N ALA A 648 -32.85 22.31 13.99
CA ALA A 648 -33.54 22.47 12.71
C ALA A 648 -34.55 21.35 12.45
N LEU A 649 -34.19 20.09 12.73
CA LEU A 649 -35.10 18.95 12.60
C LEU A 649 -36.30 19.06 13.54
N MET A 650 -36.09 19.45 14.79
CA MET A 650 -37.18 19.62 15.77
C MET A 650 -38.15 20.73 15.38
N VAL A 651 -37.66 21.82 14.77
CA VAL A 651 -38.51 22.90 14.26
C VAL A 651 -39.29 22.48 13.03
N LEU A 652 -38.71 21.65 12.15
CA LEU A 652 -39.40 21.16 10.96
C LEU A 652 -40.46 20.11 11.28
N ASP A 653 -40.13 19.11 12.09
CA ASP A 653 -41.06 18.06 12.54
C ASP A 653 -40.52 17.34 13.78
N ALA A 654 -40.90 17.82 14.97
CA ALA A 654 -40.50 17.22 16.24
C ALA A 654 -40.96 15.76 16.40
N GLY A 655 -42.17 15.43 15.95
CA GLY A 655 -42.75 14.08 16.11
C GLY A 655 -42.03 13.05 15.26
N ARG A 656 -41.69 13.40 14.01
CA ARG A 656 -40.85 12.57 13.14
C ARG A 656 -39.42 12.45 13.66
N THR A 657 -38.84 13.55 14.12
CA THR A 657 -37.47 13.57 14.68
C THR A 657 -37.35 12.62 15.87
N GLN A 658 -38.31 12.69 16.81
CA GLN A 658 -38.30 11.84 18.01
C GLN A 658 -38.46 10.36 17.65
N ARG A 659 -39.41 10.01 16.77
CA ARG A 659 -39.60 8.62 16.30
C ARG A 659 -38.33 8.04 15.65
N LEU A 660 -37.68 8.82 14.79
CA LEU A 660 -36.45 8.37 14.11
C LEU A 660 -35.27 8.26 15.08
N ARG A 661 -35.18 9.17 16.05
CA ARG A 661 -34.16 9.13 17.09
C ARG A 661 -34.32 7.88 17.98
N ASP A 662 -35.54 7.57 18.37
CA ASP A 662 -35.84 6.41 19.24
C ASP A 662 -35.63 5.07 18.52
N ALA A 663 -35.73 5.06 17.19
CA ALA A 663 -35.44 3.89 16.36
C ALA A 663 -33.94 3.66 16.10
N MET A 664 -33.06 4.57 16.53
CA MET A 664 -31.61 4.39 16.35
C MET A 664 -31.01 3.46 17.42
N PRO A 665 -29.92 2.73 17.09
CA PRO A 665 -29.19 1.93 18.09
C PRO A 665 -28.66 2.81 19.22
N ASP A 666 -28.82 2.37 20.47
CA ASP A 666 -28.29 3.08 21.63
C ASP A 666 -26.75 2.93 21.69
N GLY A 667 -26.04 4.03 21.45
CA GLY A 667 -24.58 4.05 21.45
C GLY A 667 -23.94 3.61 22.79
N ARG A 668 -24.71 3.60 23.90
CA ARG A 668 -24.21 3.17 25.22
C ARG A 668 -24.02 1.65 25.34
N GLN A 669 -24.75 0.84 24.59
CA GLN A 669 -24.59 -0.62 24.59
C GLN A 669 -23.38 -1.10 23.77
N HIS A 670 -22.75 -0.19 23.01
CA HIS A 670 -21.69 -0.50 22.07
C HIS A 670 -20.37 0.22 22.40
N ALA A 671 -20.13 0.58 23.66
CA ALA A 671 -18.84 1.03 24.17
C ALA A 671 -18.09 -0.14 24.81
N GLY A 672 -17.63 -1.08 23.98
CA GLY A 672 -16.82 -2.25 24.38
C GLY A 672 -15.75 -2.56 23.38
#